data_AF-A0A7Z2NYE8-F1
#
_entry.id   AF-A0A7Z2NYE8-F1
#
_cell.length_a   1.000
_cell.length_b   1.000
_cell.length_c   1.000
_cell.angle_alpha   90.00
_cell.angle_beta   90.00
_cell.angle_gamma   90.00
#
_symmetry.space_group_name_H-M   'P 1'
#
loop_
_entity.id
_entity.type
_entity.pdbx_description
1 polymer ?
#
loop_
_entity_poly.entity_id
_entity_poly.type
_entity_poly.pdbx_seq_one_letter_code
_entity_poly.pdbx_strand_id
1 'polypeptide(L)'
;MIPEPWEEGRALQQRYNRTLSLATVIDLPVPIELADSAAMAWDAFALVAPFLPVTAPEIGQIILCDGDELSSGEAKPQDIGLGLAMVDYGRGRRALQLDLDGGYRMFVQIVDGSPVAFPRTWSRLWNLVPMDGEVIAGAWLLNGPFEMDQGRRGLHGKASDKVEEFRNRGGPLGDRLVALHENWAEVAAISGLNPEGRDAFFDRLVDLMYTDIADELTEALHVLEGWSPDTSVGRRGLSTLVAQCSVVPLASGGRACVDGIDSVYEHSLSDPVILQRVSAWLGEFGLGANAVDTIWANRLTELGFSRPAKCDLGVLAERLFSSPDISPAQAALLGGVYNPSARQDWPKEERDRVDRAIRDVRLKSEEDKFVSATQLLFPQDARETQEGQVERMRAGFAPTSGRLHADYSGDAVEFAQLARASVGYVPRATLKNWLDTACGDSRRELAALQYLAARPNEMHNVPWLQSAEAARALLAFAKLSAAEQRVIIALLSDEAPFQPPVYQDEPEQLRPEEILSGVVEWWDENREDLVSAYEKATYRELCEPQLLREDDDEAWFTLLSLGSFQTLGRIKPGQSRSFVERGRTEKWWKELAHVDPDDPDLKGYVARLIAWSEPDAPEDYLMWRRCLGDMCMIARHLDTYRSIFKKLPAMVRQEGGKVALSSLLRPSSDANVARMNLEGAPIARSLGMGANWIVRELARREIYPREHALIVQPFAWSTRLRIRSFIEKIGLGSIDSGMDTGRELHRRVTALLDDPMPFGIDGDLPLELFNTWPYPQARSNLMTPILPYGDLGGFAAYA
;
A
#
# COMPACT_ATOMS: atom_id res chain seq x y z
N MET A 1 -61.38 15.31 -14.25
CA MET A 1 -61.73 16.60 -14.89
C MET A 1 -62.21 16.31 -16.29
N ILE A 2 -63.40 16.75 -16.66
CA ILE A 2 -63.82 16.77 -18.07
C ILE A 2 -63.28 18.10 -18.62
N PRO A 3 -62.62 18.13 -19.80
CA PRO A 3 -62.10 19.39 -20.35
C PRO A 3 -63.24 20.39 -20.60
N GLU A 4 -63.11 21.61 -20.07
CA GLU A 4 -64.04 22.71 -20.37
C GLU A 4 -63.70 23.33 -21.74
N PRO A 5 -64.70 23.87 -22.48
CA PRO A 5 -64.43 24.57 -23.74
C PRO A 5 -63.58 25.83 -23.50
N TRP A 6 -62.37 25.85 -24.08
CA TRP A 6 -61.44 26.97 -23.99
C TRP A 6 -61.33 27.71 -25.33
N GLU A 7 -62.03 28.84 -25.46
CA GLU A 7 -62.10 29.59 -26.73
C GLU A 7 -60.81 30.35 -27.04
N GLU A 8 -60.17 30.92 -26.01
CA GLU A 8 -58.87 31.59 -26.11
C GLU A 8 -57.78 30.60 -26.53
N GLY A 9 -57.88 29.35 -26.05
CA GLY A 9 -57.02 28.25 -26.46
C GLY A 9 -57.08 27.94 -27.95
N ARG A 10 -58.25 28.10 -28.59
CA ARG A 10 -58.37 27.93 -30.06
C ARG A 10 -57.64 29.01 -30.84
N ALA A 11 -57.67 30.26 -30.37
CA ALA A 11 -56.89 31.33 -30.97
C ALA A 11 -55.37 31.11 -30.78
N LEU A 12 -54.96 30.65 -29.59
CA LEU A 12 -53.58 30.33 -29.30
C LEU A 12 -53.07 29.13 -30.11
N GLN A 13 -53.90 28.11 -30.29
CA GLN A 13 -53.63 26.95 -31.15
C GLN A 13 -53.35 27.40 -32.59
N GLN A 14 -54.19 28.28 -33.15
CA GLN A 14 -54.01 28.78 -34.52
C GLN A 14 -52.66 29.47 -34.73
N ARG A 15 -52.12 30.17 -33.72
CA ARG A 15 -50.81 30.82 -33.77
C ARG A 15 -49.66 29.82 -33.93
N TYR A 16 -49.78 28.63 -33.36
CA TYR A 16 -48.72 27.61 -33.36
C TYR A 16 -48.97 26.44 -34.31
N ASN A 17 -50.12 26.44 -35.01
CA ASN A 17 -50.39 25.45 -36.05
C ASN A 17 -49.30 25.48 -37.12
N ARG A 18 -48.88 24.29 -37.55
CA ARG A 18 -47.97 24.11 -38.68
C ARG A 18 -48.76 23.57 -39.87
N THR A 19 -48.20 23.72 -41.07
CA THR A 19 -48.84 23.33 -42.34
C THR A 19 -49.40 21.90 -42.35
N LEU A 20 -48.79 20.99 -41.58
CA LEU A 20 -49.13 19.56 -41.56
C LEU A 20 -49.57 19.04 -40.18
N SER A 21 -49.66 19.89 -39.15
CA SER A 21 -49.98 19.46 -37.79
C SER A 21 -50.63 20.57 -36.97
N LEU A 22 -51.71 20.23 -36.26
CA LEU A 22 -52.34 21.13 -35.31
C LEU A 22 -51.55 21.14 -34.00
N ALA A 23 -51.37 22.32 -33.41
CA ALA A 23 -50.78 22.43 -32.08
C ALA A 23 -51.76 21.89 -31.02
N THR A 24 -51.24 21.22 -29.99
CA THR A 24 -52.02 20.94 -28.78
C THR A 24 -51.63 21.97 -27.74
N VAL A 25 -52.61 22.73 -27.25
CA VAL A 25 -52.38 23.77 -26.24
C VAL A 25 -52.89 23.26 -24.91
N ILE A 26 -52.04 23.34 -23.89
CA ILE A 26 -52.36 22.95 -22.52
C ILE A 26 -52.12 24.18 -21.65
N ASP A 27 -53.18 24.64 -20.99
CA ASP A 27 -53.08 25.65 -19.93
C ASP A 27 -53.31 24.97 -18.57
N LEU A 28 -52.42 25.26 -17.62
CA LEU A 28 -52.42 24.66 -16.30
C LEU A 28 -52.60 25.78 -15.26
N PRO A 29 -53.84 26.13 -14.88
CA PRO A 29 -54.08 27.15 -13.88
C PRO A 29 -53.53 26.71 -12.52
N VAL A 30 -52.63 27.51 -11.94
CA VAL A 30 -51.97 27.22 -10.67
C VAL A 30 -52.59 28.04 -9.53
N PRO A 31 -53.17 27.41 -8.49
CA PRO A 31 -53.59 28.12 -7.28
C PRO A 31 -52.40 28.78 -6.57
N ILE A 32 -52.59 29.97 -6.00
CA ILE A 32 -51.53 30.72 -5.28
C ILE A 32 -50.81 29.87 -4.22
N GLU A 33 -51.53 29.00 -3.53
CA GLU A 33 -51.00 28.11 -2.48
C GLU A 33 -50.02 27.05 -3.01
N LEU A 34 -50.07 26.75 -4.32
CA LEU A 34 -49.21 25.76 -4.99
C LEU A 34 -48.17 26.42 -5.89
N ALA A 35 -48.02 27.74 -5.87
CA ALA A 35 -47.14 28.48 -6.77
C ALA A 35 -45.70 27.94 -6.75
N ASP A 36 -45.13 27.72 -5.56
CA ASP A 36 -43.77 27.21 -5.41
C ASP A 36 -43.61 25.78 -5.95
N SER A 37 -44.57 24.91 -5.68
CA SER A 37 -44.56 23.52 -6.17
C SER A 37 -44.75 23.45 -7.69
N ALA A 38 -45.58 24.32 -8.25
CA ALA A 38 -45.78 24.43 -9.68
C ALA A 38 -44.54 25.00 -10.39
N ALA A 39 -43.87 25.99 -9.80
CA ALA A 39 -42.60 26.50 -10.30
C ALA A 39 -41.52 25.40 -10.33
N MET A 40 -41.40 24.61 -9.26
CA MET A 40 -40.49 23.45 -9.24
C MET A 40 -40.82 22.41 -10.31
N ALA A 41 -42.10 22.10 -10.51
CA ALA A 41 -42.55 21.15 -11.54
C ALA A 41 -42.31 21.70 -12.95
N TRP A 42 -42.52 23.00 -13.16
CA TRP A 42 -42.24 23.70 -14.41
C TRP A 42 -40.75 23.66 -14.75
N ASP A 43 -39.88 23.99 -13.79
CA ASP A 43 -38.43 23.92 -13.98
C ASP A 43 -37.97 22.49 -14.29
N ALA A 44 -38.49 21.49 -13.58
CA ALA A 44 -38.20 20.09 -13.86
C ALA A 44 -38.64 19.67 -15.28
N PHE A 45 -39.85 20.07 -15.70
CA PHE A 45 -40.36 19.80 -17.04
C PHE A 45 -39.54 20.53 -18.11
N ALA A 46 -39.17 21.80 -17.88
CA ALA A 46 -38.40 22.61 -18.80
C ALA A 46 -37.01 22.01 -19.08
N LEU A 47 -36.41 21.33 -18.09
CA LEU A 47 -35.15 20.62 -18.27
C LEU A 47 -35.31 19.45 -19.26
N VAL A 48 -36.36 18.64 -19.14
CA VAL A 48 -36.57 17.42 -19.94
C VAL A 48 -37.26 17.66 -21.29
N ALA A 49 -38.03 18.75 -21.43
CA ALA A 49 -38.85 19.04 -22.61
C ALA A 49 -38.09 19.00 -23.96
N PRO A 50 -36.83 19.45 -24.06
CA PRO A 50 -36.02 19.31 -25.27
C PRO A 50 -35.83 17.87 -25.77
N PHE A 51 -35.91 16.87 -24.89
CA PHE A 51 -35.68 15.47 -25.25
C PHE A 51 -36.98 14.70 -25.57
N LEU A 52 -38.16 15.28 -25.27
CA LEU A 52 -39.45 14.66 -25.59
C LEU A 52 -39.64 14.43 -27.10
N PRO A 53 -39.33 15.38 -28.00
CA PRO A 53 -39.39 15.14 -29.45
C PRO A 53 -38.48 14.01 -29.95
N VAL A 54 -37.42 13.66 -29.21
CA VAL A 54 -36.49 12.58 -29.58
C VAL A 54 -37.12 11.20 -29.42
N THR A 55 -37.98 11.06 -28.42
CA THR A 55 -38.51 9.77 -27.96
C THR A 55 -39.96 9.56 -28.35
N ALA A 56 -40.70 10.64 -28.59
CA ALA A 56 -42.06 10.66 -29.12
C ALA A 56 -42.07 11.38 -30.48
N PRO A 57 -41.85 10.67 -31.60
CA PRO A 57 -41.73 11.27 -32.93
C PRO A 57 -43.00 11.98 -33.41
N GLU A 58 -44.15 11.71 -32.78
CA GLU A 58 -45.40 12.43 -33.02
C GLU A 58 -45.35 13.89 -32.52
N ILE A 59 -44.44 14.18 -31.58
CA ILE A 59 -44.22 15.52 -31.03
C ILE A 59 -43.11 16.19 -31.83
N GLY A 60 -43.48 17.11 -32.73
CA GLY A 60 -42.49 17.86 -33.51
C GLY A 60 -41.65 18.84 -32.67
N GLN A 61 -42.28 19.54 -31.71
CA GLN A 61 -41.65 20.55 -30.87
C GLN A 61 -42.55 20.82 -29.65
N ILE A 62 -41.95 21.24 -28.53
CA ILE A 62 -42.62 21.77 -27.35
C ILE A 62 -42.25 23.25 -27.19
N ILE A 63 -43.25 24.09 -26.94
CA ILE A 63 -43.07 25.52 -26.66
C ILE A 63 -43.61 25.75 -25.26
N LEU A 64 -42.73 26.19 -24.36
CA LEU A 64 -43.08 26.54 -22.98
C LEU A 64 -43.33 28.04 -22.94
N CYS A 65 -44.50 28.44 -22.43
CA CYS A 65 -44.91 29.84 -22.33
C CYS A 65 -45.07 30.23 -20.86
N ASP A 66 -44.07 30.89 -20.29
CA ASP A 66 -44.12 31.53 -18.97
C ASP A 66 -43.37 32.87 -19.04
N GLY A 67 -44.10 33.92 -19.39
CA GLY A 67 -43.52 35.19 -19.87
C GLY A 67 -42.97 35.05 -21.29
N ASP A 68 -41.71 34.67 -21.43
CA ASP A 68 -41.05 34.49 -22.73
C ASP A 68 -41.29 33.09 -23.32
N GLU A 69 -41.36 33.01 -24.65
CA GLU A 69 -41.54 31.73 -25.36
C GLU A 69 -40.22 30.94 -25.41
N LEU A 70 -40.18 29.81 -24.71
CA LEU A 70 -39.04 28.91 -24.68
C LEU A 70 -39.29 27.67 -25.53
N SER A 71 -38.64 27.63 -26.70
CA SER A 71 -38.67 26.48 -27.60
C SER A 71 -37.75 25.34 -27.13
N SER A 72 -38.27 24.10 -27.20
CA SER A 72 -37.53 22.85 -27.01
C SER A 72 -36.57 22.53 -28.16
N GLY A 73 -36.80 23.10 -29.35
CA GLY A 73 -36.20 22.64 -30.61
C GLY A 73 -36.94 21.45 -31.22
N GLU A 74 -36.57 21.10 -32.45
CA GLU A 74 -37.06 19.90 -33.15
C GLU A 74 -36.01 18.79 -33.06
N ALA A 75 -36.46 17.54 -32.92
CA ALA A 75 -35.56 16.40 -33.05
C ALA A 75 -35.30 16.10 -34.53
N LYS A 76 -34.02 16.05 -34.89
CA LYS A 76 -33.55 15.75 -36.25
C LYS A 76 -32.64 14.52 -36.17
N PRO A 77 -33.21 13.31 -36.25
CA PRO A 77 -32.41 12.10 -36.34
C PRO A 77 -31.71 12.04 -37.70
N GLN A 78 -30.40 11.90 -37.66
CA GLN A 78 -29.55 11.62 -38.80
C GLN A 78 -29.13 10.15 -38.72
N ASP A 79 -29.61 9.34 -39.65
CA ASP A 79 -29.20 7.94 -39.75
C ASP A 79 -27.72 7.85 -40.15
N ILE A 80 -26.95 7.07 -39.39
CA ILE A 80 -25.53 6.81 -39.63
C ILE A 80 -25.31 5.36 -40.11
N GLY A 81 -26.39 4.56 -40.22
CA GLY A 81 -26.34 3.16 -40.62
C GLY A 81 -26.06 2.21 -39.46
N LEU A 82 -26.21 0.90 -39.72
CA LEU A 82 -25.94 -0.19 -38.76
C LEU A 82 -26.73 -0.07 -37.43
N GLY A 83 -27.91 0.55 -37.46
CA GLY A 83 -28.73 0.79 -36.28
C GLY A 83 -28.23 1.93 -35.38
N LEU A 84 -27.41 2.84 -35.92
CA LEU A 84 -26.90 4.03 -35.25
C LEU A 84 -27.53 5.29 -35.84
N ALA A 85 -27.84 6.27 -34.99
CA ALA A 85 -28.25 7.60 -35.44
C ALA A 85 -27.68 8.70 -34.55
N MET A 86 -27.40 9.87 -35.12
CA MET A 86 -27.11 11.10 -34.36
C MET A 86 -28.37 11.94 -34.32
N VAL A 87 -28.84 12.29 -33.14
CA VAL A 87 -30.05 13.12 -32.98
C VAL A 87 -29.64 14.50 -32.50
N ASP A 88 -29.82 15.52 -33.33
CA ASP A 88 -29.84 16.92 -32.87
C ASP A 88 -31.22 17.21 -32.29
N TYR A 89 -31.28 17.70 -31.06
CA TYR A 89 -32.54 18.01 -30.38
C TYR A 89 -32.57 19.44 -29.84
N GLY A 90 -31.93 20.36 -30.56
CA GLY A 90 -32.01 21.80 -30.34
C GLY A 90 -30.92 22.35 -29.41
N ARG A 91 -30.65 23.66 -29.56
CA ARG A 91 -29.66 24.43 -28.78
C ARG A 91 -28.24 23.81 -28.80
N GLY A 92 -27.86 23.18 -29.91
CA GLY A 92 -26.56 22.53 -30.07
C GLY A 92 -26.42 21.22 -29.27
N ARG A 93 -27.51 20.67 -28.74
CA ARG A 93 -27.51 19.40 -28.00
C ARG A 93 -27.65 18.24 -28.97
N ARG A 94 -26.85 17.21 -28.76
CA ARG A 94 -26.82 16.00 -29.59
C ARG A 94 -26.86 14.75 -28.71
N ALA A 95 -27.43 13.67 -29.24
CA ALA A 95 -27.39 12.35 -28.62
C ALA A 95 -27.11 11.28 -29.67
N LEU A 96 -26.22 10.35 -29.33
CA LEU A 96 -26.01 9.12 -30.08
C LEU A 96 -27.12 8.13 -29.72
N GLN A 97 -27.86 7.68 -30.71
CA GLN A 97 -28.88 6.65 -30.59
C GLN A 97 -28.32 5.29 -31.02
N LEU A 98 -28.54 4.28 -30.20
CA LEU A 98 -28.21 2.87 -30.42
C LEU A 98 -29.52 2.07 -30.49
N ASP A 99 -29.80 1.44 -31.64
CA ASP A 99 -30.95 0.54 -31.80
C ASP A 99 -30.64 -0.81 -31.14
N LEU A 100 -31.40 -1.15 -30.10
CA LEU A 100 -31.24 -2.38 -29.32
C LEU A 100 -32.24 -3.47 -29.74
N ASP A 101 -32.83 -3.33 -30.92
CA ASP A 101 -33.88 -4.17 -31.50
C ASP A 101 -35.18 -4.18 -30.68
N GLY A 102 -36.25 -4.77 -31.22
CA GLY A 102 -37.54 -4.89 -30.52
C GLY A 102 -38.24 -3.56 -30.20
N GLY A 103 -37.82 -2.47 -30.84
CA GLY A 103 -38.32 -1.12 -30.55
C GLY A 103 -37.61 -0.40 -29.39
N TYR A 104 -36.55 -1.00 -28.83
CA TYR A 104 -35.73 -0.38 -27.80
C TYR A 104 -34.62 0.48 -28.39
N ARG A 105 -34.45 1.69 -27.85
CA ARG A 105 -33.43 2.65 -28.29
C ARG A 105 -32.73 3.23 -27.08
N MET A 106 -31.41 3.06 -27.02
CA MET A 106 -30.56 3.68 -26.02
C MET A 106 -29.98 4.98 -26.57
N PHE A 107 -29.90 6.00 -25.72
CA PHE A 107 -29.36 7.30 -26.05
C PHE A 107 -28.21 7.65 -25.13
N VAL A 108 -27.10 8.09 -25.71
CA VAL A 108 -25.92 8.63 -25.00
C VAL A 108 -25.78 10.10 -25.39
N GLN A 109 -25.68 10.98 -24.41
CA GLN A 109 -25.57 12.42 -24.68
C GLN A 109 -24.19 12.75 -25.24
N ILE A 110 -24.14 13.61 -26.26
CA ILE A 110 -22.90 14.09 -26.88
C ILE A 110 -22.79 15.60 -26.68
N VAL A 111 -21.72 16.02 -26.00
CA VAL A 111 -21.35 17.43 -25.79
C VAL A 111 -19.93 17.63 -26.31
N ASP A 112 -19.74 18.62 -27.18
CA ASP A 112 -18.45 18.92 -27.83
C ASP A 112 -17.76 17.69 -28.45
N GLY A 113 -18.57 16.80 -29.05
CA GLY A 113 -18.10 15.59 -29.71
C GLY A 113 -17.68 14.46 -28.75
N SER A 114 -17.93 14.60 -27.45
CA SER A 114 -17.62 13.59 -26.44
C SER A 114 -18.89 13.04 -25.77
N PRO A 115 -18.92 11.74 -25.42
CA PRO A 115 -19.95 11.16 -24.57
C PRO A 115 -19.95 11.83 -23.20
N VAL A 116 -21.14 12.15 -22.69
CA VAL A 116 -21.36 12.64 -21.32
C VAL A 116 -22.62 12.01 -20.73
N ALA A 117 -22.70 11.98 -19.40
CA ALA A 117 -23.89 11.46 -18.72
C ALA A 117 -25.06 12.44 -18.85
N PHE A 118 -26.27 11.91 -19.05
CA PHE A 118 -27.49 12.70 -18.88
C PHE A 118 -27.65 13.16 -17.41
N PRO A 119 -28.34 14.28 -17.15
CA PRO A 119 -28.59 14.76 -15.78
C PRO A 119 -29.15 13.64 -14.89
N ARG A 120 -28.64 13.51 -13.67
CA ARG A 120 -29.07 12.45 -12.72
C ARG A 120 -30.54 12.57 -12.30
N THR A 121 -31.12 13.75 -12.46
CA THR A 121 -32.55 14.02 -12.19
C THR A 121 -33.48 13.42 -13.24
N TRP A 122 -32.97 12.95 -14.38
CA TRP A 122 -33.78 12.36 -15.45
C TRP A 122 -33.93 10.86 -15.24
N SER A 123 -35.15 10.36 -15.37
CA SER A 123 -35.41 8.92 -15.40
C SER A 123 -34.65 8.25 -16.55
N ARG A 124 -33.98 7.15 -16.24
CA ARG A 124 -33.21 6.36 -17.22
C ARG A 124 -34.11 5.53 -18.12
N LEU A 125 -35.24 5.06 -17.59
CA LEU A 125 -36.29 4.40 -18.36
C LEU A 125 -37.31 5.45 -18.76
N TRP A 126 -37.11 6.01 -19.95
CA TRP A 126 -37.67 7.31 -20.32
C TRP A 126 -39.19 7.32 -20.41
N ASN A 127 -39.78 6.36 -21.12
CA ASN A 127 -41.23 6.27 -21.34
C ASN A 127 -42.03 5.77 -20.12
N LEU A 128 -41.39 5.64 -18.96
CA LEU A 128 -42.00 5.03 -17.77
C LEU A 128 -42.20 6.00 -16.60
N VAL A 129 -41.93 7.29 -16.76
CA VAL A 129 -42.15 8.26 -15.67
C VAL A 129 -43.67 8.44 -15.37
N PRO A 130 -44.11 8.47 -14.09
CA PRO A 130 -43.34 8.32 -12.86
C PRO A 130 -43.38 6.88 -12.33
N MET A 131 -42.24 6.18 -12.33
CA MET A 131 -42.06 4.99 -11.50
C MET A 131 -41.50 5.42 -10.16
N ASP A 132 -42.20 5.07 -9.08
CA ASP A 132 -41.76 5.37 -7.71
C ASP A 132 -40.71 4.37 -7.20
N GLY A 133 -40.57 3.19 -7.82
CA GLY A 133 -39.81 2.06 -7.28
C GLY A 133 -38.65 1.53 -8.13
N GLU A 134 -38.49 1.95 -9.39
CA GLU A 134 -37.43 1.44 -10.27
C GLU A 134 -36.43 2.56 -10.60
N VAL A 135 -35.41 2.70 -9.76
CA VAL A 135 -34.32 3.67 -9.95
C VAL A 135 -33.09 2.93 -10.42
N ILE A 136 -32.55 3.35 -11.57
CA ILE A 136 -31.38 2.73 -12.20
C ILE A 136 -30.25 3.76 -12.27
N ALA A 137 -29.05 3.33 -11.89
CA ALA A 137 -27.84 4.16 -11.85
C ALA A 137 -27.10 4.22 -13.21
N GLY A 138 -27.82 4.45 -14.32
CA GLY A 138 -27.23 4.56 -15.65
C GLY A 138 -26.74 5.96 -16.02
N ALA A 139 -25.87 6.07 -17.02
CA ALA A 139 -25.45 7.36 -17.61
C ALA A 139 -26.22 7.74 -18.89
N TRP A 140 -26.96 6.79 -19.47
CA TRP A 140 -27.71 6.87 -20.73
C TRP A 140 -29.23 6.97 -20.49
N LEU A 141 -30.03 7.10 -21.56
CA LEU A 141 -31.49 6.96 -21.50
C LEU A 141 -31.93 5.79 -22.37
N LEU A 142 -32.84 4.95 -21.88
CA LEU A 142 -33.41 3.83 -22.64
C LEU A 142 -34.89 4.07 -22.82
N ASN A 143 -35.28 4.09 -24.10
CA ASN A 143 -36.65 4.15 -24.54
C ASN A 143 -37.06 2.78 -25.10
N GLY A 144 -38.28 2.34 -24.84
CA GLY A 144 -38.76 1.07 -25.37
C GLY A 144 -40.15 0.66 -24.86
N PRO A 145 -40.72 -0.41 -25.43
CA PRO A 145 -42.04 -0.94 -25.08
C PRO A 145 -42.00 -1.76 -23.77
N PHE A 146 -41.59 -1.14 -22.67
CA PHE A 146 -41.54 -1.80 -21.37
C PHE A 146 -42.93 -2.15 -20.84
N GLU A 147 -43.07 -3.36 -20.27
CA GLU A 147 -44.26 -3.75 -19.53
C GLU A 147 -44.21 -3.21 -18.09
N MET A 148 -45.33 -2.68 -17.60
CA MET A 148 -45.46 -2.12 -16.25
C MET A 148 -46.43 -2.95 -15.40
N ASP A 149 -46.19 -2.98 -14.09
CA ASP A 149 -47.15 -3.55 -13.14
C ASP A 149 -48.48 -2.77 -13.10
N GLN A 150 -49.54 -3.41 -12.60
CA GLN A 150 -50.90 -2.82 -12.53
C GLN A 150 -50.94 -1.46 -11.80
N GLY A 151 -50.03 -1.23 -10.85
CA GLY A 151 -49.90 0.04 -10.12
C GLY A 151 -48.96 1.07 -10.74
N ARG A 152 -48.29 0.75 -11.86
CA ARG A 152 -47.26 1.57 -12.54
C ARG A 152 -46.14 2.07 -11.62
N ARG A 153 -45.81 1.30 -10.59
CA ARG A 153 -44.74 1.63 -9.63
C ARG A 153 -43.36 1.10 -10.04
N GLY A 154 -43.32 0.15 -10.98
CA GLY A 154 -42.11 -0.51 -11.47
C GLY A 154 -42.37 -1.35 -12.71
N LEU A 155 -41.31 -1.98 -13.22
CA LEU A 155 -41.39 -2.90 -14.35
C LEU A 155 -42.20 -4.15 -14.00
N HIS A 156 -42.92 -4.71 -14.98
CA HIS A 156 -43.69 -5.93 -14.78
C HIS A 156 -42.80 -7.16 -14.56
N GLY A 157 -43.32 -8.15 -13.84
CA GLY A 157 -42.67 -9.44 -13.64
C GLY A 157 -41.82 -9.52 -12.38
N LYS A 158 -41.22 -10.70 -12.17
CA LYS A 158 -40.28 -10.92 -11.06
C LYS A 158 -38.92 -10.33 -11.42
N ALA A 159 -38.04 -10.16 -10.43
CA ALA A 159 -36.68 -9.66 -10.64
C ALA A 159 -35.93 -10.41 -11.77
N SER A 160 -36.08 -11.73 -11.85
CA SER A 160 -35.50 -12.55 -12.93
C SER A 160 -35.95 -12.15 -14.33
N ASP A 161 -37.23 -11.81 -14.49
CA ASP A 161 -37.85 -11.49 -15.77
C ASP A 161 -37.36 -10.11 -16.24
N LYS A 162 -37.21 -9.17 -15.29
CA LYS A 162 -36.64 -7.84 -15.55
C LYS A 162 -35.18 -7.91 -16.00
N VAL A 163 -34.37 -8.71 -15.29
CA VAL A 163 -32.97 -8.97 -15.65
C VAL A 163 -32.90 -9.61 -17.04
N GLU A 164 -33.81 -10.55 -17.35
CA GLU A 164 -33.86 -11.19 -18.68
C GLU A 164 -34.18 -10.19 -19.81
N GLU A 165 -35.07 -9.22 -19.58
CA GLU A 165 -35.35 -8.19 -20.56
C GLU A 165 -34.10 -7.36 -20.89
N PHE A 166 -33.39 -6.88 -19.86
CA PHE A 166 -32.14 -6.13 -20.05
C PHE A 166 -31.06 -7.00 -20.69
N ARG A 167 -30.95 -8.27 -20.24
CA ARG A 167 -30.05 -9.26 -20.84
C ARG A 167 -30.29 -9.37 -22.34
N ASN A 168 -31.54 -9.49 -22.79
CA ASN A 168 -31.90 -9.61 -24.20
C ASN A 168 -31.49 -8.39 -25.04
N ARG A 169 -31.38 -7.20 -24.43
CA ARG A 169 -30.88 -5.98 -25.08
C ARG A 169 -29.35 -5.88 -25.14
N GLY A 170 -28.65 -6.60 -24.26
CA GLY A 170 -27.19 -6.56 -24.18
C GLY A 170 -26.47 -7.04 -25.45
N GLY A 171 -27.00 -8.04 -26.16
CA GLY A 171 -26.42 -8.53 -27.42
C GLY A 171 -26.41 -7.44 -28.51
N PRO A 172 -27.59 -6.92 -28.90
CA PRO A 172 -27.69 -5.80 -29.84
C PRO A 172 -26.84 -4.59 -29.42
N LEU A 173 -26.82 -4.23 -28.12
CA LEU A 173 -25.95 -3.15 -27.63
C LEU A 173 -24.47 -3.42 -27.98
N GLY A 174 -23.99 -4.63 -27.72
CA GLY A 174 -22.63 -5.04 -28.07
C GLY A 174 -22.34 -4.90 -29.56
N ASP A 175 -23.26 -5.37 -30.41
CA ASP A 175 -23.12 -5.28 -31.87
C ASP A 175 -23.05 -3.81 -32.36
N ARG A 176 -23.88 -2.93 -31.80
CA ARG A 176 -23.86 -1.49 -32.15
C ARG A 176 -22.58 -0.80 -31.69
N LEU A 177 -22.05 -1.17 -30.52
CA LEU A 177 -20.78 -0.64 -30.01
C LEU A 177 -19.59 -1.08 -30.89
N VAL A 178 -19.55 -2.34 -31.32
CA VAL A 178 -18.53 -2.86 -32.25
C VAL A 178 -18.66 -2.16 -33.61
N ALA A 179 -19.87 -2.07 -34.16
CA ALA A 179 -20.13 -1.39 -35.41
C ALA A 179 -19.67 0.08 -35.39
N LEU A 180 -19.93 0.79 -34.28
CA LEU A 180 -19.47 2.16 -34.06
C LEU A 180 -17.93 2.25 -34.04
N HIS A 181 -17.26 1.29 -33.42
CA HIS A 181 -15.80 1.27 -33.33
C HIS A 181 -15.13 0.99 -34.68
N GLU A 182 -15.60 -0.04 -35.39
CA GLU A 182 -15.04 -0.49 -36.66
C GLU A 182 -15.27 0.52 -37.79
N ASN A 183 -16.43 1.20 -37.80
CA ASN A 183 -16.81 2.17 -38.82
C ASN A 183 -16.60 3.62 -38.38
N TRP A 184 -15.76 3.85 -37.37
CA TRP A 184 -15.59 5.17 -36.72
C TRP A 184 -15.31 6.30 -37.72
N ALA A 185 -14.44 6.08 -38.72
CA ALA A 185 -14.07 7.14 -39.66
C ALA A 185 -15.28 7.66 -40.45
N GLU A 186 -16.15 6.76 -40.90
CA GLU A 186 -17.37 7.10 -41.63
C GLU A 186 -18.42 7.72 -40.69
N VAL A 187 -18.63 7.10 -39.52
CA VAL A 187 -19.55 7.59 -38.49
C VAL A 187 -19.17 9.01 -38.05
N ALA A 188 -17.89 9.25 -37.81
CA ALA A 188 -17.38 10.55 -37.37
C ALA A 188 -17.56 11.62 -38.45
N ALA A 189 -17.31 11.27 -39.72
CA ALA A 189 -17.52 12.18 -40.85
C ALA A 189 -18.99 12.58 -41.00
N ILE A 190 -19.91 11.61 -40.93
CA ILE A 190 -21.36 11.84 -41.08
C ILE A 190 -21.91 12.64 -39.90
N SER A 191 -21.44 12.34 -38.68
CA SER A 191 -21.99 12.89 -37.43
C SER A 191 -21.30 14.19 -36.96
N GLY A 192 -20.28 14.65 -37.68
CA GLY A 192 -19.46 15.80 -37.29
C GLY A 192 -18.68 15.58 -35.99
N LEU A 193 -18.13 14.37 -35.80
CA LEU A 193 -17.18 14.03 -34.74
C LEU A 193 -15.75 14.05 -35.32
N ASN A 194 -14.74 14.06 -34.44
CA ASN A 194 -13.34 14.02 -34.88
C ASN A 194 -12.95 12.60 -35.35
N PRO A 195 -12.56 12.38 -36.63
CA PRO A 195 -12.13 11.07 -37.12
C PRO A 195 -10.91 10.51 -36.38
N GLU A 196 -10.02 11.36 -35.86
CA GLU A 196 -8.85 10.94 -35.07
C GLU A 196 -9.18 10.73 -33.58
N GLY A 197 -10.38 11.11 -33.14
CA GLY A 197 -10.81 11.10 -31.75
C GLY A 197 -11.39 9.78 -31.23
N ARG A 198 -11.31 8.68 -32.01
CA ARG A 198 -11.95 7.38 -31.69
C ARG A 198 -11.61 6.93 -30.27
N ASP A 199 -10.33 6.86 -29.99
CA ASP A 199 -9.82 6.27 -28.76
C ASP A 199 -10.27 7.07 -27.52
N ALA A 200 -10.19 8.41 -27.57
CA ALA A 200 -10.67 9.28 -26.50
C ALA A 200 -12.20 9.23 -26.34
N PHE A 201 -12.93 9.03 -27.44
CA PHE A 201 -14.39 8.83 -27.40
C PHE A 201 -14.74 7.52 -26.68
N PHE A 202 -14.07 6.42 -27.02
CA PHE A 202 -14.32 5.11 -26.42
C PHE A 202 -13.86 5.03 -24.96
N ASP A 203 -12.78 5.71 -24.56
CA ASP A 203 -12.41 5.80 -23.14
C ASP A 203 -13.56 6.38 -22.30
N ARG A 204 -14.12 7.51 -22.75
CA ARG A 204 -15.25 8.15 -22.07
C ARG A 204 -16.52 7.31 -22.13
N LEU A 205 -16.79 6.68 -23.28
CA LEU A 205 -17.98 5.83 -23.44
C LEU A 205 -17.92 4.62 -22.51
N VAL A 206 -16.77 3.95 -22.44
CA VAL A 206 -16.57 2.81 -21.55
C VAL A 206 -16.68 3.25 -20.10
N ASP A 207 -16.05 4.36 -19.69
CA ASP A 207 -16.19 4.88 -18.32
C ASP A 207 -17.64 5.19 -17.95
N LEU A 208 -18.42 5.75 -18.88
CA LEU A 208 -19.84 6.06 -18.67
C LEU A 208 -20.71 4.80 -18.54
N MET A 209 -20.47 3.78 -19.37
CA MET A 209 -21.24 2.54 -19.35
C MET A 209 -20.76 1.59 -18.24
N TYR A 210 -19.51 1.71 -17.77
CA TYR A 210 -19.00 0.85 -16.72
C TYR A 210 -19.69 1.09 -15.37
N THR A 211 -20.33 2.25 -15.16
CA THR A 211 -21.14 2.49 -13.95
C THR A 211 -22.34 1.55 -13.86
N ASP A 212 -22.79 1.00 -14.99
CA ASP A 212 -23.94 0.10 -15.08
C ASP A 212 -23.71 -1.22 -14.32
N ILE A 213 -22.45 -1.59 -14.08
CA ILE A 213 -22.05 -2.80 -13.35
C ILE A 213 -22.44 -2.74 -11.86
N ALA A 214 -22.71 -1.54 -11.32
CA ALA A 214 -23.09 -1.37 -9.92
C ALA A 214 -24.57 -1.68 -9.62
N ASP A 215 -25.38 -1.95 -10.64
CA ASP A 215 -26.84 -2.17 -10.53
C ASP A 215 -27.24 -3.46 -11.25
N GLU A 216 -27.97 -4.34 -10.56
CA GLU A 216 -28.29 -5.70 -11.02
C GLU A 216 -29.04 -5.72 -12.37
N LEU A 217 -29.89 -4.72 -12.66
CA LEU A 217 -30.63 -4.66 -13.93
C LEU A 217 -29.73 -4.23 -15.06
N THR A 218 -28.91 -3.19 -14.87
CA THR A 218 -28.04 -2.68 -15.93
C THR A 218 -26.78 -3.50 -16.13
N GLU A 219 -26.30 -4.19 -15.10
CA GLU A 219 -25.20 -5.15 -15.20
C GLU A 219 -25.48 -6.20 -16.29
N ALA A 220 -26.74 -6.64 -16.39
CA ALA A 220 -27.21 -7.63 -17.37
C ALA A 220 -27.02 -7.20 -18.85
N LEU A 221 -26.85 -5.89 -19.11
CA LEU A 221 -26.54 -5.37 -20.45
C LEU A 221 -25.09 -5.67 -20.87
N HIS A 222 -24.18 -5.91 -19.92
CA HIS A 222 -22.74 -5.90 -20.16
C HIS A 222 -22.03 -7.21 -19.79
N VAL A 223 -22.44 -7.87 -18.71
CA VAL A 223 -21.68 -8.97 -18.11
C VAL A 223 -21.84 -10.30 -18.86
N LEU A 224 -20.74 -11.03 -18.93
CA LEU A 224 -20.67 -12.40 -19.43
C LEU A 224 -21.22 -13.38 -18.38
N GLU A 225 -22.36 -14.02 -18.61
CA GLU A 225 -22.88 -15.04 -17.69
C GLU A 225 -22.43 -16.47 -18.07
N GLY A 226 -21.98 -17.22 -17.07
CA GLY A 226 -21.98 -18.69 -17.03
C GLY A 226 -21.11 -19.40 -18.07
N TRP A 227 -19.89 -19.81 -17.70
CA TRP A 227 -19.21 -20.89 -18.40
C TRP A 227 -19.97 -22.21 -18.13
N SER A 228 -20.85 -22.61 -19.05
CA SER A 228 -21.44 -23.94 -19.11
C SER A 228 -21.06 -24.59 -20.45
N PRO A 229 -20.53 -25.82 -20.47
CA PRO A 229 -20.10 -26.49 -21.71
C PRO A 229 -21.17 -26.62 -22.80
N ASP A 230 -22.45 -26.45 -22.47
CA ASP A 230 -23.60 -26.70 -23.35
C ASP A 230 -24.38 -25.45 -23.80
N THR A 231 -23.99 -24.23 -23.40
CA THR A 231 -24.63 -22.98 -23.85
C THR A 231 -23.61 -22.03 -24.45
N SER A 232 -23.82 -21.60 -25.69
CA SER A 232 -22.99 -20.59 -26.35
C SER A 232 -22.94 -19.32 -25.49
N VAL A 233 -21.74 -18.98 -25.02
CA VAL A 233 -21.49 -17.77 -24.23
C VAL A 233 -21.83 -16.54 -25.08
N GLY A 234 -22.98 -15.92 -24.82
CA GLY A 234 -23.35 -14.67 -25.47
C GLY A 234 -22.65 -13.51 -24.80
N ARG A 235 -21.58 -12.98 -25.42
CA ARG A 235 -20.99 -11.69 -25.03
C ARG A 235 -22.07 -10.59 -25.18
N ARG A 236 -22.03 -9.55 -24.33
CA ARG A 236 -23.04 -8.46 -24.30
C ARG A 236 -22.37 -7.10 -24.10
N GLY A 237 -22.98 -6.02 -24.57
CA GLY A 237 -22.57 -4.63 -24.32
C GLY A 237 -21.05 -4.44 -24.29
N LEU A 238 -20.53 -4.11 -23.09
CA LEU A 238 -19.10 -3.86 -22.90
C LEU A 238 -18.25 -5.13 -23.04
N SER A 239 -18.71 -6.31 -22.60
CA SER A 239 -17.96 -7.56 -22.80
C SER A 239 -17.81 -7.93 -24.28
N THR A 240 -18.78 -7.58 -25.13
CA THR A 240 -18.64 -7.73 -26.59
C THR A 240 -17.60 -6.77 -27.15
N LEU A 241 -17.70 -5.50 -26.77
CA LEU A 241 -16.80 -4.44 -27.24
C LEU A 241 -15.33 -4.74 -26.89
N VAL A 242 -15.02 -5.01 -25.62
CA VAL A 242 -13.63 -5.27 -25.19
C VAL A 242 -13.07 -6.55 -25.77
N ALA A 243 -13.92 -7.50 -26.17
CA ALA A 243 -13.48 -8.75 -26.77
C ALA A 243 -13.17 -8.65 -28.25
N GLN A 244 -13.88 -7.81 -29.00
CA GLN A 244 -13.73 -7.70 -30.45
C GLN A 244 -12.94 -6.47 -30.89
N CYS A 245 -12.88 -5.43 -30.05
CA CYS A 245 -12.23 -4.16 -30.39
C CYS A 245 -11.06 -3.86 -29.45
N SER A 246 -10.00 -3.29 -30.02
CA SER A 246 -8.83 -2.82 -29.26
C SER A 246 -9.14 -1.54 -28.52
N VAL A 247 -9.96 -1.63 -27.48
CA VAL A 247 -10.37 -0.51 -26.62
C VAL A 247 -9.73 -0.55 -25.24
N VAL A 248 -9.17 -1.69 -24.81
CA VAL A 248 -8.55 -1.82 -23.49
C VAL A 248 -7.14 -1.21 -23.53
N PRO A 249 -6.85 -0.17 -22.73
CA PRO A 249 -5.54 0.47 -22.72
C PRO A 249 -4.51 -0.44 -22.05
N LEU A 250 -3.36 -0.56 -22.69
CA LEU A 250 -2.21 -1.26 -22.14
C LEU A 250 -1.37 -0.31 -21.28
N ALA A 251 -0.81 -0.81 -20.19
CA ALA A 251 0.02 -0.03 -19.28
C ALA A 251 1.32 0.48 -19.94
N SER A 252 1.81 -0.22 -20.97
CA SER A 252 2.97 0.16 -21.80
C SER A 252 2.61 1.13 -22.94
N GLY A 253 1.34 1.49 -23.09
CA GLY A 253 0.82 2.30 -24.18
C GLY A 253 0.20 1.47 -25.31
N GLY A 254 -0.72 2.09 -26.05
CA GLY A 254 -1.53 1.40 -27.05
C GLY A 254 -2.76 0.71 -26.45
N ARG A 255 -3.43 -0.12 -27.26
CA ARG A 255 -4.68 -0.79 -26.89
C ARG A 255 -4.74 -2.20 -27.44
N ALA A 256 -5.46 -3.08 -26.74
CA ALA A 256 -5.69 -4.45 -27.14
C ALA A 256 -7.15 -4.88 -26.91
N CYS A 257 -7.55 -5.96 -27.57
CA CYS A 257 -8.73 -6.73 -27.18
C CYS A 257 -8.41 -7.58 -25.94
N VAL A 258 -9.43 -7.99 -25.20
CA VAL A 258 -9.27 -8.80 -23.97
C VAL A 258 -8.51 -10.11 -24.22
N ASP A 259 -8.74 -10.77 -25.35
CA ASP A 259 -8.09 -12.03 -25.71
C ASP A 259 -6.58 -11.85 -25.98
N GLY A 260 -6.15 -10.59 -26.22
CA GLY A 260 -4.74 -10.23 -26.36
C GLY A 260 -4.05 -9.95 -25.03
N ILE A 261 -4.78 -9.79 -23.92
CA ILE A 261 -4.22 -9.40 -22.62
C ILE A 261 -3.70 -10.63 -21.89
N ASP A 262 -2.42 -10.63 -21.55
CA ASP A 262 -1.76 -11.77 -20.91
C ASP A 262 -1.53 -11.56 -19.41
N SER A 263 -1.46 -10.30 -18.96
CA SER A 263 -1.00 -10.00 -17.62
C SER A 263 -1.56 -8.70 -17.02
N VAL A 264 -1.43 -8.60 -15.71
CA VAL A 264 -1.72 -7.40 -14.92
C VAL A 264 -0.47 -6.97 -14.18
N TYR A 265 -0.10 -5.70 -14.29
CA TYR A 265 1.00 -5.13 -13.52
C TYR A 265 0.55 -4.82 -12.09
N GLU A 266 1.21 -5.46 -11.14
CA GLU A 266 0.94 -5.29 -9.71
C GLU A 266 2.20 -4.85 -8.94
N HIS A 267 1.97 -4.35 -7.72
CA HIS A 267 3.01 -3.96 -6.76
C HIS A 267 4.00 -2.93 -7.31
N SER A 268 5.30 -3.26 -7.38
CA SER A 268 6.32 -2.31 -7.84
C SER A 268 6.11 -1.86 -9.28
N LEU A 269 5.44 -2.67 -10.12
CA LEU A 269 5.08 -2.26 -11.49
C LEU A 269 3.83 -1.37 -11.56
N SER A 270 3.10 -1.20 -10.44
CA SER A 270 2.02 -0.22 -10.35
C SER A 270 2.53 1.20 -10.08
N ASP A 271 3.81 1.39 -9.75
CA ASP A 271 4.43 2.71 -9.65
C ASP A 271 4.76 3.24 -11.05
N PRO A 272 4.18 4.39 -11.47
CA PRO A 272 4.42 4.97 -12.80
C PRO A 272 5.90 5.24 -13.10
N VAL A 273 6.70 5.60 -12.10
CA VAL A 273 8.14 5.90 -12.27
C VAL A 273 8.91 4.62 -12.56
N ILE A 274 8.61 3.53 -11.83
CA ILE A 274 9.23 2.22 -12.08
C ILE A 274 8.76 1.68 -13.44
N LEU A 275 7.46 1.76 -13.73
CA LEU A 275 6.89 1.31 -14.98
C LEU A 275 7.51 2.03 -16.19
N GLN A 276 7.75 3.35 -16.09
CA GLN A 276 8.42 4.10 -17.14
C GLN A 276 9.85 3.59 -17.38
N ARG A 277 10.61 3.33 -16.31
CA ARG A 277 11.97 2.78 -16.41
C ARG A 277 11.99 1.39 -17.02
N VAL A 278 11.06 0.53 -16.62
CA VAL A 278 10.91 -0.83 -17.15
C VAL A 278 10.52 -0.80 -18.63
N SER A 279 9.53 0.03 -18.98
CA SER A 279 9.03 0.16 -20.36
C SER A 279 10.10 0.57 -21.36
N ALA A 280 11.13 1.31 -20.92
CA ALA A 280 12.24 1.73 -21.76
C ALA A 280 13.02 0.57 -22.39
N TRP A 281 13.04 -0.61 -21.75
CA TRP A 281 13.81 -1.76 -22.21
C TRP A 281 12.99 -3.03 -22.46
N LEU A 282 11.70 -3.09 -22.12
CA LEU A 282 10.86 -4.28 -22.38
C LEU A 282 10.93 -4.77 -23.83
N GLY A 283 10.95 -3.84 -24.80
CA GLY A 283 11.05 -4.15 -26.22
C GLY A 283 12.38 -4.81 -26.61
N GLU A 284 13.50 -4.40 -25.98
CA GLU A 284 14.82 -4.96 -26.25
C GLU A 284 14.94 -6.43 -25.80
N PHE A 285 14.24 -6.79 -24.72
CA PHE A 285 14.21 -8.15 -24.19
C PHE A 285 13.08 -9.01 -24.76
N GLY A 286 12.26 -8.49 -25.67
CA GLY A 286 11.10 -9.21 -26.22
C GLY A 286 10.05 -9.57 -25.15
N LEU A 287 10.00 -8.81 -24.05
CA LEU A 287 9.10 -9.01 -22.92
C LEU A 287 7.90 -8.07 -22.95
N GLY A 288 7.55 -7.56 -24.15
CA GLY A 288 6.35 -6.76 -24.36
C GLY A 288 5.12 -7.56 -23.99
N ALA A 289 4.71 -7.46 -22.74
CA ALA A 289 3.48 -8.05 -22.24
C ALA A 289 2.33 -7.13 -22.63
N ASN A 290 1.24 -7.71 -23.12
CA ASN A 290 -0.03 -7.02 -23.26
C ASN A 290 -0.65 -6.92 -21.86
N ALA A 291 -0.01 -6.09 -21.04
CA ALA A 291 -0.34 -5.94 -19.64
C ALA A 291 -1.26 -4.75 -19.42
N VAL A 292 -2.23 -4.94 -18.54
CA VAL A 292 -3.11 -3.87 -18.04
C VAL A 292 -2.73 -3.46 -16.62
N ASP A 293 -3.22 -2.30 -16.19
CA ASP A 293 -3.17 -1.92 -14.79
C ASP A 293 -4.20 -2.69 -13.95
N THR A 294 -4.13 -2.50 -12.63
CA THR A 294 -5.04 -3.15 -11.68
C THR A 294 -6.49 -2.69 -11.82
N ILE A 295 -6.73 -1.46 -12.26
CA ILE A 295 -8.08 -0.93 -12.47
C ILE A 295 -8.74 -1.74 -13.59
N TRP A 296 -8.11 -1.83 -14.75
CA TRP A 296 -8.62 -2.58 -15.89
C TRP A 296 -8.68 -4.08 -15.64
N ALA A 297 -7.73 -4.67 -14.91
CA ALA A 297 -7.85 -6.07 -14.51
C ALA A 297 -9.11 -6.35 -13.67
N ASN A 298 -9.48 -5.43 -12.77
CA ASN A 298 -10.73 -5.53 -12.02
C ASN A 298 -11.94 -5.35 -12.95
N ARG A 299 -11.91 -4.36 -13.86
CA ARG A 299 -12.98 -4.15 -14.85
C ARG A 299 -13.26 -5.39 -15.69
N LEU A 300 -12.21 -6.04 -16.19
CA LEU A 300 -12.34 -7.27 -16.97
C LEU A 300 -12.94 -8.41 -16.13
N THR A 301 -12.55 -8.51 -14.87
CA THR A 301 -13.10 -9.52 -13.95
C THR A 301 -14.59 -9.28 -13.69
N GLU A 302 -14.99 -8.03 -13.43
CA GLU A 302 -16.39 -7.65 -13.21
C GLU A 302 -17.24 -7.81 -14.48
N LEU A 303 -16.65 -7.65 -15.67
CA LEU A 303 -17.30 -7.96 -16.96
C LEU A 303 -17.42 -9.47 -17.23
N GLY A 304 -16.92 -10.34 -16.34
CA GLY A 304 -17.02 -11.79 -16.42
C GLY A 304 -15.85 -12.49 -17.13
N PHE A 305 -14.74 -11.79 -17.41
CA PHE A 305 -13.52 -12.41 -17.94
C PHE A 305 -12.64 -12.98 -16.82
N SER A 306 -11.74 -13.90 -17.19
CA SER A 306 -10.70 -14.36 -16.26
C SER A 306 -9.71 -13.23 -15.98
N ARG A 307 -9.37 -13.03 -14.70
CA ARG A 307 -8.34 -12.06 -14.31
C ARG A 307 -7.00 -12.41 -14.99
N PRO A 308 -6.33 -11.47 -15.67
CA PRO A 308 -5.02 -11.70 -16.27
C PRO A 308 -3.97 -12.17 -15.26
N ALA A 309 -2.91 -12.84 -15.73
CA ALA A 309 -1.87 -13.35 -14.84
C ALA A 309 -1.08 -12.22 -14.18
N LYS A 310 -0.82 -12.34 -12.87
CA LYS A 310 -0.01 -11.37 -12.14
C LYS A 310 1.39 -11.25 -12.73
N CYS A 311 1.82 -10.02 -13.01
CA CYS A 311 3.19 -9.68 -13.38
C CYS A 311 3.73 -8.58 -12.45
N ASP A 312 4.81 -8.90 -11.74
CA ASP A 312 5.53 -8.00 -10.83
C ASP A 312 7.04 -8.00 -11.18
N LEU A 313 7.88 -7.23 -10.48
CA LEU A 313 9.32 -7.20 -10.79
C LEU A 313 10.00 -8.55 -10.62
N GLY A 314 9.46 -9.40 -9.73
CA GLY A 314 9.92 -10.77 -9.53
C GLY A 314 9.62 -11.67 -10.73
N VAL A 315 8.40 -11.63 -11.25
CA VAL A 315 8.01 -12.36 -12.48
C VAL A 315 8.82 -11.88 -13.68
N LEU A 316 9.04 -10.57 -13.81
CA LEU A 316 9.89 -10.04 -14.87
C LEU A 316 11.35 -10.52 -14.73
N ALA A 317 11.89 -10.54 -13.52
CA ALA A 317 13.24 -11.06 -13.26
C ALA A 317 13.37 -12.54 -13.65
N GLU A 318 12.39 -13.38 -13.31
CA GLU A 318 12.36 -14.79 -13.71
C GLU A 318 12.38 -14.97 -15.24
N ARG A 319 11.68 -14.09 -15.97
CA ARG A 319 11.68 -14.08 -17.44
C ARG A 319 13.01 -13.56 -18.01
N LEU A 320 13.52 -12.43 -17.50
CA LEU A 320 14.74 -11.78 -17.95
C LEU A 320 15.98 -12.66 -17.75
N PHE A 321 16.14 -13.23 -16.56
CA PHE A 321 17.34 -13.97 -16.17
C PHE A 321 17.28 -15.45 -16.50
N SER A 322 16.27 -15.86 -17.29
CA SER A 322 16.24 -17.19 -17.91
C SER A 322 17.45 -17.42 -18.84
N SER A 323 17.98 -16.34 -19.43
CA SER A 323 19.32 -16.31 -20.02
C SER A 323 20.32 -15.74 -19.01
N PRO A 324 21.27 -16.54 -18.51
CA PRO A 324 22.13 -16.12 -17.40
C PRO A 324 23.19 -15.09 -17.79
N ASP A 325 23.57 -14.99 -19.08
CA ASP A 325 24.65 -14.11 -19.52
C ASP A 325 24.15 -12.68 -19.76
N ILE A 326 24.60 -11.74 -18.92
CA ILE A 326 24.20 -10.34 -18.98
C ILE A 326 25.39 -9.47 -19.40
N SER A 327 25.29 -8.87 -20.59
CA SER A 327 26.31 -7.96 -21.14
C SER A 327 26.35 -6.62 -20.39
N PRO A 328 27.43 -5.82 -20.53
CA PRO A 328 27.52 -4.49 -19.90
C PRO A 328 26.35 -3.56 -20.26
N ALA A 329 25.92 -3.55 -21.52
CA ALA A 329 24.81 -2.72 -21.99
C ALA A 329 23.48 -3.15 -21.35
N GLN A 330 23.21 -4.46 -21.28
CA GLN A 330 22.02 -4.99 -20.61
C GLN A 330 22.05 -4.69 -19.11
N ALA A 331 23.20 -4.87 -18.45
CA ALA A 331 23.34 -4.55 -17.03
C ALA A 331 23.09 -3.06 -16.73
N ALA A 332 23.51 -2.15 -17.61
CA ALA A 332 23.24 -0.72 -17.46
C ALA A 332 21.74 -0.40 -17.48
N LEU A 333 21.01 -0.97 -18.46
CA LEU A 333 19.56 -0.79 -18.57
C LEU A 333 18.82 -1.37 -17.36
N LEU A 334 19.19 -2.60 -16.97
CA LEU A 334 18.57 -3.32 -15.87
C LEU A 334 18.89 -2.68 -14.52
N GLY A 335 20.10 -2.14 -14.33
CA GLY A 335 20.56 -1.53 -13.10
C GLY A 335 19.77 -0.30 -12.65
N GLY A 336 19.13 0.42 -13.58
CA GLY A 336 18.23 1.53 -13.25
C GLY A 336 16.96 1.10 -12.47
N VAL A 337 16.66 -0.21 -12.46
CA VAL A 337 15.55 -0.83 -11.73
C VAL A 337 16.05 -1.85 -10.71
N TYR A 338 16.87 -2.81 -11.15
CA TYR A 338 17.43 -3.90 -10.35
C TYR A 338 18.79 -3.49 -9.74
N ASN A 339 18.75 -2.75 -8.64
CA ASN A 339 19.94 -2.35 -7.87
C ASN A 339 19.76 -2.53 -6.34
N PRO A 340 20.85 -2.49 -5.54
CA PRO A 340 20.80 -2.72 -4.10
C PRO A 340 19.93 -1.71 -3.33
N SER A 341 19.85 -0.46 -3.82
CA SER A 341 19.06 0.60 -3.20
C SER A 341 17.58 0.34 -3.37
N ALA A 342 17.12 0.14 -4.62
CA ALA A 342 15.73 -0.18 -4.95
C ALA A 342 15.28 -1.50 -4.33
N ARG A 343 16.18 -2.48 -4.18
CA ARG A 343 15.88 -3.76 -3.52
C ARG A 343 15.28 -3.61 -2.12
N GLN A 344 15.67 -2.57 -1.37
CA GLN A 344 15.18 -2.37 0.00
C GLN A 344 13.69 -2.02 0.06
N ASP A 345 13.16 -1.45 -1.02
CA ASP A 345 11.78 -0.96 -1.10
C ASP A 345 10.83 -1.98 -1.75
N TRP A 346 11.34 -3.01 -2.43
CA TRP A 346 10.49 -4.04 -3.04
C TRP A 346 9.74 -4.86 -1.97
N PRO A 347 8.49 -5.25 -2.24
CA PRO A 347 7.77 -6.22 -1.44
C PRO A 347 8.56 -7.52 -1.26
N LYS A 348 8.39 -8.17 -0.11
CA LYS A 348 9.19 -9.35 0.26
C LYS A 348 9.09 -10.47 -0.78
N GLU A 349 7.89 -10.78 -1.27
CA GLU A 349 7.67 -11.85 -2.23
C GLU A 349 8.36 -11.58 -3.58
N GLU A 350 8.31 -10.34 -4.05
CA GLU A 350 9.04 -9.91 -5.26
C GLU A 350 10.54 -10.01 -5.05
N ARG A 351 11.04 -9.48 -3.93
CA ARG A 351 12.45 -9.56 -3.57
C ARG A 351 12.96 -10.99 -3.57
N ASP A 352 12.22 -11.91 -2.95
CA ASP A 352 12.58 -13.33 -2.88
C ASP A 352 12.57 -14.00 -4.27
N ARG A 353 11.70 -13.56 -5.20
CA ARG A 353 11.73 -14.00 -6.60
C ARG A 353 12.91 -13.44 -7.37
N VAL A 354 13.15 -12.12 -7.28
CA VAL A 354 14.31 -11.47 -7.92
C VAL A 354 15.62 -12.08 -7.43
N ASP A 355 15.78 -12.24 -6.11
CA ASP A 355 16.98 -12.84 -5.53
C ASP A 355 17.19 -14.29 -5.99
N ARG A 356 16.13 -15.05 -6.27
CA ARG A 356 16.27 -16.39 -6.84
C ARG A 356 16.64 -16.35 -8.31
N ALA A 357 15.98 -15.51 -9.11
CA ALA A 357 16.22 -15.40 -10.54
C ALA A 357 17.64 -14.88 -10.86
N ILE A 358 18.14 -13.92 -10.07
CA ILE A 358 19.44 -13.29 -10.32
C ILE A 358 20.65 -14.15 -9.88
N ARG A 359 20.43 -15.23 -9.10
CA ARG A 359 21.52 -16.05 -8.57
C ARG A 359 22.40 -16.69 -9.64
N ASP A 360 21.78 -17.08 -10.74
CA ASP A 360 22.45 -17.79 -11.83
C ASP A 360 23.05 -16.83 -12.87
N VAL A 361 22.89 -15.51 -12.67
CA VAL A 361 23.44 -14.49 -13.57
C VAL A 361 24.96 -14.56 -13.60
N ARG A 362 25.48 -14.55 -14.83
CA ARG A 362 26.89 -14.49 -15.15
C ARG A 362 27.21 -13.14 -15.79
N LEU A 363 28.32 -12.57 -15.35
CA LEU A 363 28.81 -11.27 -15.77
C LEU A 363 30.16 -11.44 -16.44
N LYS A 364 30.49 -10.52 -17.34
CA LYS A 364 31.71 -10.60 -18.14
C LYS A 364 32.92 -10.11 -17.32
N SER A 365 33.97 -10.93 -17.25
CA SER A 365 35.26 -10.56 -16.64
C SER A 365 36.12 -9.72 -17.61
N GLU A 366 37.22 -9.15 -17.13
CA GLU A 366 38.21 -8.47 -17.99
C GLU A 366 38.86 -9.38 -19.06
N GLU A 367 38.67 -10.71 -18.99
CA GLU A 367 39.08 -11.67 -20.03
C GLU A 367 37.99 -11.99 -21.06
N ASP A 368 36.92 -11.18 -21.08
CA ASP A 368 35.76 -11.35 -21.95
C ASP A 368 34.95 -12.65 -21.71
N LYS A 369 35.12 -13.32 -20.57
CA LYS A 369 34.39 -14.54 -20.21
C LYS A 369 33.25 -14.27 -19.23
N PHE A 370 32.10 -14.91 -19.47
CA PHE A 370 30.98 -14.88 -18.52
C PHE A 370 31.22 -15.83 -17.36
N VAL A 371 31.27 -15.28 -16.15
CA VAL A 371 31.50 -16.01 -14.90
C VAL A 371 30.51 -15.57 -13.83
N SER A 372 30.34 -16.36 -12.77
CA SER A 372 29.45 -16.00 -11.66
C SER A 372 29.88 -14.68 -11.01
N ALA A 373 28.91 -13.87 -10.60
CA ALA A 373 29.17 -12.64 -9.84
C ALA A 373 30.00 -12.87 -8.56
N THR A 374 29.94 -14.07 -7.98
CA THR A 374 30.76 -14.47 -6.81
C THR A 374 32.24 -14.68 -7.13
N GLN A 375 32.63 -14.70 -8.40
CA GLN A 375 34.02 -14.86 -8.84
C GLN A 375 34.64 -13.52 -9.26
N LEU A 376 33.89 -12.43 -9.14
CA LEU A 376 34.28 -11.11 -9.62
C LEU A 376 34.40 -10.12 -8.47
N LEU A 377 35.50 -9.39 -8.48
CA LEU A 377 35.67 -8.14 -7.74
C LEU A 377 35.43 -6.95 -8.66
N PHE A 378 35.07 -5.81 -8.07
CA PHE A 378 34.58 -4.63 -8.79
C PHE A 378 35.57 -3.47 -8.71
N PRO A 379 36.56 -3.36 -9.63
CA PRO A 379 37.47 -2.23 -9.69
C PRO A 379 36.77 -0.87 -9.82
N GLN A 380 35.61 -0.86 -10.45
CA GLN A 380 34.81 0.32 -10.76
C GLN A 380 33.82 0.68 -9.64
N ASP A 381 33.89 0.04 -8.47
CA ASP A 381 33.00 0.34 -7.35
C ASP A 381 33.18 1.79 -6.87
N ALA A 382 32.19 2.63 -7.15
CA ALA A 382 32.21 4.05 -6.86
C ALA A 382 31.94 4.39 -5.38
N ARG A 383 31.54 3.42 -4.56
CA ARG A 383 31.18 3.66 -3.16
C ARG A 383 32.41 4.13 -2.38
N GLU A 384 32.28 5.29 -1.73
CA GLU A 384 33.34 5.84 -0.86
C GLU A 384 33.36 5.21 0.55
N THR A 385 32.41 4.33 0.84
CA THR A 385 32.35 3.54 2.08
C THR A 385 33.59 2.66 2.26
N GLN A 386 33.86 2.25 3.50
CA GLN A 386 34.94 1.32 3.80
C GLN A 386 34.82 0.01 2.99
N GLU A 387 33.60 -0.49 2.75
CA GLU A 387 33.36 -1.67 1.92
C GLU A 387 33.81 -1.45 0.46
N GLY A 388 33.43 -0.33 -0.15
CA GLY A 388 33.80 -0.01 -1.54
C GLY A 388 35.31 0.27 -1.70
N GLN A 389 35.97 0.85 -0.69
CA GLN A 389 37.43 0.99 -0.70
C GLN A 389 38.14 -0.37 -0.64
N VAL A 390 37.65 -1.27 0.23
CA VAL A 390 38.20 -2.61 0.41
C VAL A 390 37.97 -3.48 -0.82
N GLU A 391 36.79 -3.36 -1.43
CA GLU A 391 36.47 -4.00 -2.71
C GLU A 391 37.49 -3.63 -3.79
N ARG A 392 37.77 -2.33 -3.95
CA ARG A 392 38.75 -1.83 -4.92
C ARG A 392 40.18 -2.28 -4.61
N MET A 393 40.58 -2.27 -3.34
CA MET A 393 41.90 -2.78 -2.93
C MET A 393 42.05 -4.28 -3.27
N ARG A 394 41.02 -5.09 -2.98
CA ARG A 394 40.99 -6.52 -3.35
C ARG A 394 41.03 -6.72 -4.86
N ALA A 395 40.27 -5.92 -5.60
CA ALA A 395 40.24 -5.98 -7.05
C ALA A 395 41.60 -5.64 -7.67
N GLY A 396 42.42 -4.84 -6.99
CA GLY A 396 43.75 -4.43 -7.47
C GLY A 396 44.77 -5.57 -7.59
N PHE A 397 44.70 -6.58 -6.72
CA PHE A 397 45.61 -7.74 -6.76
C PHE A 397 44.98 -9.00 -7.36
N ALA A 398 43.68 -8.98 -7.66
CA ALA A 398 43.02 -10.08 -8.36
C ALA A 398 43.48 -10.21 -9.82
N PRO A 399 43.53 -11.43 -10.39
CA PRO A 399 43.79 -11.61 -11.81
C PRO A 399 42.65 -11.03 -12.67
N THR A 400 42.91 -10.78 -13.96
CA THR A 400 41.91 -10.29 -14.94
C THR A 400 40.66 -11.17 -15.00
N SER A 401 40.82 -12.49 -14.87
CA SER A 401 39.71 -13.44 -14.80
C SER A 401 38.77 -13.22 -13.60
N GLY A 402 39.24 -12.57 -12.54
CA GLY A 402 38.49 -12.31 -11.30
C GLY A 402 38.06 -10.85 -11.12
N ARG A 403 38.16 -10.04 -12.17
CA ARG A 403 37.79 -8.61 -12.16
C ARG A 403 36.65 -8.37 -13.15
N LEU A 404 35.65 -7.60 -12.73
CA LEU A 404 34.53 -7.19 -13.59
C LEU A 404 35.04 -6.34 -14.76
N HIS A 405 34.56 -6.62 -15.97
CA HIS A 405 34.98 -5.92 -17.19
C HIS A 405 34.80 -4.39 -17.07
N ALA A 406 35.71 -3.61 -17.66
CA ALA A 406 35.74 -2.15 -17.53
C ALA A 406 34.48 -1.45 -18.07
N ASP A 407 33.81 -2.05 -19.04
CA ASP A 407 32.57 -1.51 -19.64
C ASP A 407 31.37 -1.52 -18.67
N TYR A 408 31.41 -2.30 -17.58
CA TYR A 408 30.41 -2.15 -16.52
C TYR A 408 30.71 -0.87 -15.74
N SER A 409 29.86 0.15 -15.93
CA SER A 409 29.96 1.45 -15.28
C SER A 409 28.58 1.93 -14.84
N GLY A 410 28.54 2.82 -13.83
CA GLY A 410 27.28 3.37 -13.29
C GLY A 410 26.32 2.26 -12.85
N ASP A 411 25.08 2.34 -13.32
CA ASP A 411 23.99 1.38 -13.03
C ASP A 411 24.37 -0.07 -13.33
N ALA A 412 25.25 -0.33 -14.30
CA ALA A 412 25.71 -1.68 -14.61
C ALA A 412 26.54 -2.30 -13.46
N VAL A 413 27.29 -1.48 -12.72
CA VAL A 413 28.02 -1.91 -11.51
C VAL A 413 27.04 -2.17 -10.37
N GLU A 414 26.01 -1.34 -10.22
CA GLU A 414 24.98 -1.54 -9.20
C GLU A 414 24.20 -2.85 -9.45
N PHE A 415 23.85 -3.14 -10.70
CA PHE A 415 23.27 -4.43 -11.07
C PHE A 415 24.20 -5.61 -10.70
N ALA A 416 25.49 -5.49 -11.01
CA ALA A 416 26.48 -6.51 -10.65
C ALA A 416 26.61 -6.71 -9.13
N GLN A 417 26.52 -5.63 -8.36
CA GLN A 417 26.51 -5.68 -6.90
C GLN A 417 25.27 -6.39 -6.35
N LEU A 418 24.10 -6.12 -6.93
CA LEU A 418 22.87 -6.82 -6.59
C LEU A 418 23.01 -8.32 -6.88
N ALA A 419 23.43 -8.70 -8.08
CA ALA A 419 23.60 -10.10 -8.48
C ALA A 419 24.55 -10.84 -7.52
N ARG A 420 25.66 -10.21 -7.12
CA ARG A 420 26.59 -10.78 -6.14
C ARG A 420 25.97 -10.90 -4.75
N ALA A 421 25.25 -9.88 -4.28
CA ALA A 421 24.62 -9.90 -2.97
C ALA A 421 23.59 -11.04 -2.81
N SER A 422 22.93 -11.47 -3.89
CA SER A 422 21.93 -12.55 -3.86
C SER A 422 22.54 -13.97 -3.81
N VAL A 423 23.85 -14.12 -4.08
CA VAL A 423 24.57 -15.41 -4.06
C VAL A 423 25.60 -15.48 -2.93
N GLY A 424 26.34 -14.40 -2.70
CA GLY A 424 27.44 -14.32 -1.73
C GLY A 424 28.67 -13.58 -2.28
N TYR A 425 29.68 -13.43 -1.44
CA TYR A 425 30.93 -12.76 -1.79
C TYR A 425 31.99 -13.74 -2.31
N VAL A 426 33.07 -13.20 -2.89
CA VAL A 426 34.22 -14.01 -3.32
C VAL A 426 34.72 -14.89 -2.17
N PRO A 427 34.84 -16.22 -2.37
CA PRO A 427 35.30 -17.12 -1.31
C PRO A 427 36.66 -16.71 -0.76
N ARG A 428 36.82 -16.78 0.57
CA ARG A 428 38.10 -16.42 1.23
C ARG A 428 39.29 -17.21 0.69
N ALA A 429 39.09 -18.49 0.35
CA ALA A 429 40.14 -19.32 -0.25
C ALA A 429 40.60 -18.80 -1.62
N THR A 430 39.66 -18.30 -2.43
CA THR A 430 39.97 -17.69 -3.74
C THR A 430 40.73 -16.37 -3.58
N LEU A 431 40.29 -15.51 -2.65
CA LEU A 431 41.00 -14.28 -2.31
C LEU A 431 42.42 -14.55 -1.79
N LYS A 432 42.58 -15.53 -0.89
CA LYS A 432 43.87 -15.97 -0.38
C LYS A 432 44.78 -16.46 -1.52
N ASN A 433 44.25 -17.28 -2.43
CA ASN A 433 45.01 -17.74 -3.60
C ASN A 433 45.42 -16.59 -4.52
N TRP A 434 44.56 -15.58 -4.75
CA TRP A 434 44.93 -14.41 -5.53
C TRP A 434 46.01 -13.55 -4.87
N LEU A 435 45.99 -13.45 -3.54
CA LEU A 435 47.03 -12.78 -2.75
C LEU A 435 48.36 -13.56 -2.79
N ASP A 436 48.30 -14.88 -2.63
CA ASP A 436 49.47 -15.77 -2.62
C ASP A 436 50.15 -15.83 -4.01
N THR A 437 49.39 -15.59 -5.08
CA THR A 437 49.86 -15.57 -6.47
C THR A 437 49.99 -14.16 -7.05
N ALA A 438 49.93 -13.12 -6.22
CA ALA A 438 50.10 -11.73 -6.68
C ALA A 438 51.54 -11.41 -7.09
N CYS A 439 52.53 -12.10 -6.49
CA CYS A 439 53.94 -11.98 -6.83
C CYS A 439 54.20 -12.43 -8.28
N GLY A 440 55.04 -11.67 -8.99
CA GLY A 440 55.37 -11.91 -10.41
C GLY A 440 54.62 -11.00 -11.39
N ASP A 441 53.59 -10.28 -10.94
CA ASP A 441 52.99 -9.15 -11.66
C ASP A 441 53.18 -7.88 -10.84
N SER A 442 54.00 -6.95 -11.33
CA SER A 442 54.37 -5.73 -10.58
C SER A 442 53.19 -4.85 -10.19
N ARG A 443 52.06 -4.91 -10.90
CA ARG A 443 50.84 -4.14 -10.58
C ARG A 443 50.06 -4.84 -9.46
N ARG A 444 49.88 -6.16 -9.57
CA ARG A 444 49.18 -6.96 -8.55
C ARG A 444 49.97 -7.02 -7.25
N GLU A 445 51.29 -7.16 -7.33
CA GLU A 445 52.20 -7.15 -6.19
C GLU A 445 52.12 -5.83 -5.41
N LEU A 446 52.15 -4.67 -6.10
CA LEU A 446 51.98 -3.37 -5.45
C LEU A 446 50.61 -3.25 -4.76
N ALA A 447 49.54 -3.65 -5.44
CA ALA A 447 48.19 -3.59 -4.88
C ALA A 447 48.03 -4.52 -3.66
N ALA A 448 48.64 -5.71 -3.69
CA ALA A 448 48.67 -6.64 -2.57
C ALA A 448 49.40 -6.05 -1.36
N LEU A 449 50.54 -5.40 -1.58
CA LEU A 449 51.28 -4.73 -0.52
C LEU A 449 50.49 -3.56 0.10
N GLN A 450 49.83 -2.74 -0.72
CA GLN A 450 48.96 -1.66 -0.24
C GLN A 450 47.78 -2.20 0.58
N TYR A 451 47.16 -3.29 0.12
CA TYR A 451 46.10 -3.98 0.86
C TYR A 451 46.59 -4.49 2.21
N LEU A 452 47.75 -5.15 2.27
CA LEU A 452 48.32 -5.69 3.51
C LEU A 452 48.76 -4.58 4.47
N ALA A 453 49.25 -3.45 3.99
CA ALA A 453 49.58 -2.30 4.83
C ALA A 453 48.32 -1.69 5.47
N ALA A 454 47.21 -1.65 4.72
CA ALA A 454 45.91 -1.22 5.25
C ALA A 454 45.24 -2.28 6.14
N ARG A 455 45.62 -3.57 5.99
CA ARG A 455 45.07 -4.71 6.74
C ARG A 455 46.15 -5.66 7.25
N PRO A 456 46.88 -5.26 8.30
CA PRO A 456 47.96 -6.03 8.91
C PRO A 456 47.59 -7.48 9.26
N ASN A 457 46.37 -7.70 9.77
CA ASN A 457 45.89 -9.00 10.25
C ASN A 457 45.74 -10.05 9.12
N GLU A 458 45.78 -9.63 7.85
CA GLU A 458 45.67 -10.54 6.70
C GLU A 458 47.06 -10.94 6.12
N MET A 459 48.16 -10.49 6.73
CA MET A 459 49.53 -10.77 6.28
C MET A 459 50.01 -12.20 6.59
N HIS A 460 49.33 -12.92 7.48
CA HIS A 460 49.75 -14.26 7.88
C HIS A 460 49.77 -15.23 6.68
N ASN A 461 50.87 -15.99 6.56
CA ASN A 461 51.06 -17.04 5.55
C ASN A 461 51.02 -16.59 4.08
N VAL A 462 51.55 -15.39 3.73
CA VAL A 462 51.74 -14.96 2.33
C VAL A 462 53.09 -15.49 1.79
N PRO A 463 53.13 -16.49 0.89
CA PRO A 463 54.34 -17.27 0.59
C PRO A 463 55.55 -16.46 0.10
N TRP A 464 55.29 -15.35 -0.59
CA TRP A 464 56.32 -14.49 -1.18
C TRP A 464 56.75 -13.32 -0.27
N LEU A 465 56.13 -13.18 0.91
CA LEU A 465 56.38 -12.10 1.87
C LEU A 465 56.61 -12.66 3.29
N GLN A 466 57.75 -13.32 3.48
CA GLN A 466 58.06 -14.08 4.71
C GLN A 466 59.00 -13.36 5.70
N SER A 467 59.73 -12.33 5.25
CA SER A 467 60.63 -11.55 6.12
C SER A 467 60.75 -10.10 5.65
N ALA A 468 61.27 -9.24 6.53
CA ALA A 468 61.54 -7.84 6.22
C ALA A 468 62.56 -7.68 5.07
N GLU A 469 63.54 -8.58 4.97
CA GLU A 469 64.50 -8.63 3.85
C GLU A 469 63.81 -9.01 2.55
N ALA A 470 62.91 -10.02 2.58
CA ALA A 470 62.12 -10.41 1.43
C ALA A 470 61.24 -9.25 0.93
N ALA A 471 60.61 -8.51 1.84
CA ALA A 471 59.83 -7.31 1.50
C ALA A 471 60.69 -6.23 0.83
N ARG A 472 61.86 -5.90 1.41
CA ARG A 472 62.77 -4.87 0.88
C ARG A 472 63.35 -5.21 -0.49
N ALA A 473 63.42 -6.49 -0.84
CA ALA A 473 63.90 -6.95 -2.15
C ALA A 473 62.89 -6.73 -3.29
N LEU A 474 61.61 -6.50 -2.97
CA LEU A 474 60.56 -6.29 -3.97
C LEU A 474 60.60 -4.88 -4.56
N LEU A 475 60.60 -4.78 -5.90
CA LEU A 475 60.51 -3.49 -6.60
C LEU A 475 59.20 -2.74 -6.27
N ALA A 476 58.11 -3.47 -6.01
CA ALA A 476 56.84 -2.88 -5.62
C ALA A 476 56.89 -2.26 -4.21
N PHE A 477 57.69 -2.81 -3.30
CA PHE A 477 57.82 -2.29 -1.93
C PHE A 477 58.37 -0.87 -1.90
N ALA A 478 59.34 -0.56 -2.78
CA ALA A 478 59.89 0.79 -2.92
C ALA A 478 58.87 1.85 -3.40
N LYS A 479 57.74 1.42 -3.97
CA LYS A 479 56.66 2.32 -4.44
C LYS A 479 55.60 2.61 -3.36
N LEU A 480 55.63 1.91 -2.23
CA LEU A 480 54.77 2.20 -1.08
C LEU A 480 55.19 3.52 -0.42
N SER A 481 54.24 4.17 0.24
CA SER A 481 54.53 5.33 1.10
C SER A 481 55.38 4.92 2.31
N ALA A 482 56.11 5.88 2.89
CA ALA A 482 56.93 5.62 4.07
C ALA A 482 56.13 5.09 5.27
N ALA A 483 54.84 5.42 5.36
CA ALA A 483 53.94 4.89 6.39
C ALA A 483 53.61 3.41 6.15
N GLU A 484 53.22 3.05 4.93
CA GLU A 484 52.92 1.67 4.54
C GLU A 484 54.16 0.77 4.68
N GLN A 485 55.33 1.24 4.24
CA GLN A 485 56.59 0.50 4.40
C GLN A 485 56.88 0.17 5.87
N ARG A 486 56.67 1.12 6.80
CA ARG A 486 56.89 0.88 8.23
C ARG A 486 55.94 -0.19 8.79
N VAL A 487 54.67 -0.17 8.40
CA VAL A 487 53.68 -1.16 8.83
C VAL A 487 54.09 -2.56 8.37
N ILE A 488 54.44 -2.72 7.09
CA ILE A 488 54.83 -4.03 6.54
C ILE A 488 56.09 -4.57 7.22
N ILE A 489 57.11 -3.73 7.44
CA ILE A 489 58.36 -4.15 8.08
C ILE A 489 58.14 -4.53 9.55
N ALA A 490 57.35 -3.75 10.29
CA ALA A 490 57.07 -4.04 11.70
C ALA A 490 56.42 -5.42 11.89
N LEU A 491 55.54 -5.82 10.96
CA LEU A 491 54.85 -7.11 11.00
C LEU A 491 55.75 -8.31 10.65
N LEU A 492 56.83 -8.08 9.89
CA LEU A 492 57.75 -9.11 9.40
C LEU A 492 59.04 -9.23 10.23
N SER A 493 59.22 -8.36 11.23
CA SER A 493 60.46 -8.24 12.01
C SER A 493 60.41 -8.87 13.41
N ASP A 494 59.32 -9.56 13.78
CA ASP A 494 59.18 -10.19 15.10
C ASP A 494 59.67 -11.65 15.09
N GLU A 495 60.96 -11.86 15.38
CA GLU A 495 61.53 -13.18 15.73
C GLU A 495 61.14 -13.56 17.17
N ALA A 496 59.92 -14.05 17.36
CA ALA A 496 59.55 -14.87 18.53
C ALA A 496 58.76 -16.08 18.04
N PRO A 497 59.04 -17.30 18.53
CA PRO A 497 58.31 -18.49 18.11
C PRO A 497 56.86 -18.35 18.55
N PHE A 498 56.00 -17.97 17.61
CA PHE A 498 54.56 -18.10 17.73
C PHE A 498 54.26 -19.61 17.79
N GLN A 499 54.26 -20.17 19.00
CA GLN A 499 53.46 -21.37 19.24
C GLN A 499 52.02 -20.94 18.91
N PRO A 500 51.38 -21.56 17.91
CA PRO A 500 50.02 -21.19 17.59
C PRO A 500 49.18 -21.42 18.85
N PRO A 501 48.36 -20.44 19.29
CA PRO A 501 47.26 -20.83 20.13
C PRO A 501 46.51 -21.88 19.32
N VAL A 502 46.34 -23.05 19.91
CA VAL A 502 45.34 -24.00 19.46
C VAL A 502 44.09 -23.16 19.25
N TYR A 503 43.57 -23.11 18.02
CA TYR A 503 42.25 -22.54 17.77
C TYR A 503 41.26 -23.36 18.59
N GLN A 504 40.99 -22.90 19.80
CA GLN A 504 39.80 -23.22 20.55
C GLN A 504 39.06 -21.91 20.74
N ASP A 505 37.92 -21.92 20.07
CA ASP A 505 36.73 -21.11 20.28
C ASP A 505 36.68 -19.71 19.65
N GLU A 506 35.52 -19.51 19.00
CA GLU A 506 34.96 -18.25 18.53
C GLU A 506 35.14 -17.16 19.60
N PRO A 507 35.23 -15.86 19.22
CA PRO A 507 35.40 -14.77 20.21
C PRO A 507 34.42 -15.00 21.36
N GLU A 508 34.95 -15.16 22.57
CA GLU A 508 34.21 -15.53 23.77
C GLU A 508 32.97 -14.64 23.86
N GLN A 509 31.83 -15.19 23.42
CA GLN A 509 30.60 -14.43 23.33
C GLN A 509 30.19 -14.19 24.77
N LEU A 510 30.23 -12.92 25.21
CA LEU A 510 29.80 -12.53 26.56
C LEU A 510 28.51 -13.27 26.86
N ARG A 511 28.49 -13.96 28.00
CA ARG A 511 27.38 -14.83 28.34
C ARG A 511 26.13 -13.96 28.42
N PRO A 512 24.95 -14.44 27.98
CA PRO A 512 23.73 -13.63 28.02
C PRO A 512 23.43 -13.03 29.40
N GLU A 513 23.86 -13.73 30.47
CA GLU A 513 23.82 -13.26 31.85
C GLU A 513 24.64 -11.98 32.07
N GLU A 514 25.88 -11.93 31.59
CA GLU A 514 26.79 -10.78 31.73
C GLU A 514 26.25 -9.56 31.00
N ILE A 515 25.69 -9.76 29.80
CA ILE A 515 25.10 -8.67 29.02
C ILE A 515 23.85 -8.13 29.72
N LEU A 516 22.98 -9.00 30.22
CA LEU A 516 21.75 -8.58 30.91
C LEU A 516 22.05 -7.93 32.26
N SER A 517 23.03 -8.42 33.02
CA SER A 517 23.51 -7.76 34.24
C SER A 517 24.06 -6.37 33.93
N GLY A 518 24.82 -6.22 32.84
CA GLY A 518 25.26 -4.91 32.38
C GLY A 518 24.11 -3.96 31.96
N VAL A 519 23.00 -4.51 31.45
CA VAL A 519 21.78 -3.72 31.21
C VAL A 519 21.10 -3.30 32.52
N VAL A 520 21.11 -4.15 33.55
CA VAL A 520 20.61 -3.80 34.90
C VAL A 520 21.45 -2.67 35.49
N GLU A 521 22.77 -2.79 35.48
CA GLU A 521 23.69 -1.75 35.97
C GLU A 521 23.50 -0.43 35.22
N TRP A 522 23.47 -0.48 33.89
CA TRP A 522 23.19 0.69 33.06
C TRP A 522 21.83 1.31 33.39
N TRP A 523 20.82 0.48 33.63
CA TRP A 523 19.50 0.97 34.01
C TRP A 523 19.56 1.68 35.35
N ASP A 524 20.13 1.07 36.39
CA ASP A 524 20.19 1.64 37.72
C ASP A 524 20.93 2.99 37.76
N GLU A 525 22.01 3.12 36.98
CA GLU A 525 22.76 4.38 36.84
C GLU A 525 21.98 5.50 36.14
N ASN A 526 21.14 5.16 35.16
CA ASN A 526 20.52 6.12 34.25
C ASN A 526 18.99 6.25 34.44
N ARG A 527 18.41 5.46 35.36
CA ARG A 527 16.96 5.26 35.50
C ARG A 527 16.19 6.56 35.63
N GLU A 528 16.59 7.44 36.54
CA GLU A 528 15.84 8.66 36.87
C GLU A 528 15.67 9.57 35.64
N ASP A 529 16.77 9.83 34.92
CA ASP A 529 16.78 10.66 33.72
C ASP A 529 16.05 10.00 32.55
N LEU A 530 16.28 8.71 32.32
CA LEU A 530 15.67 7.96 31.23
C LEU A 530 14.16 7.84 31.40
N VAL A 531 13.69 7.56 32.61
CA VAL A 531 12.28 7.54 32.96
C VAL A 531 11.67 8.91 32.74
N SER A 532 12.27 9.98 33.29
CA SER A 532 11.76 11.34 33.15
C SER A 532 11.65 11.78 31.68
N ALA A 533 12.67 11.47 30.87
CA ALA A 533 12.66 11.75 29.43
C ALA A 533 11.58 10.96 28.69
N TYR A 534 11.45 9.66 28.98
CA TYR A 534 10.44 8.79 28.41
C TYR A 534 9.01 9.27 28.71
N GLU A 535 8.72 9.64 29.96
CA GLU A 535 7.40 10.10 30.36
C GLU A 535 7.01 11.41 29.67
N LYS A 536 7.94 12.38 29.64
CA LYS A 536 7.76 13.65 28.92
C LYS A 536 7.45 13.44 27.44
N ALA A 537 8.10 12.46 26.82
CA ALA A 537 7.91 12.11 25.42
C ALA A 537 6.61 11.35 25.17
N THR A 538 6.16 10.51 26.09
CA THR A 538 5.06 9.56 25.84
C THR A 538 3.69 10.09 26.24
N TYR A 539 3.57 10.78 27.37
CA TYR A 539 2.27 11.29 27.84
C TYR A 539 2.34 12.59 28.65
N ARG A 540 3.47 12.95 29.28
CA ARG A 540 3.56 14.14 30.15
C ARG A 540 2.38 14.22 31.14
N GLU A 541 1.54 15.25 31.06
CA GLU A 541 0.37 15.50 31.92
C GLU A 541 -0.90 14.79 31.42
N LEU A 542 -0.84 14.06 30.30
CA LEU A 542 -2.05 13.50 29.68
C LEU A 542 -2.71 12.40 30.51
N CYS A 543 -1.91 11.60 31.21
CA CYS A 543 -2.41 10.59 32.12
C CYS A 543 -1.83 10.97 33.46
N GLU A 544 -2.53 11.58 34.41
CA GLU A 544 -1.98 11.81 35.76
C GLU A 544 -2.30 10.60 36.68
N PRO A 545 -1.42 10.21 37.63
CA PRO A 545 -1.67 9.02 38.45
C PRO A 545 -2.88 9.22 39.38
N GLN A 546 -3.10 10.44 39.87
CA GLN A 546 -4.25 10.81 40.69
C GLN A 546 -5.56 10.56 39.92
N LEU A 547 -5.67 11.08 38.69
CA LEU A 547 -6.85 10.92 37.85
C LEU A 547 -7.14 9.44 37.51
N LEU A 548 -6.10 8.64 37.27
CA LEU A 548 -6.26 7.20 37.07
C LEU A 548 -6.76 6.47 38.33
N ARG A 549 -6.35 6.91 39.53
CA ARG A 549 -6.83 6.36 40.81
C ARG A 549 -8.27 6.77 41.11
N GLU A 550 -8.65 7.97 40.70
CA GLU A 550 -10.00 8.53 40.82
C GLU A 550 -10.97 8.02 39.75
N ASP A 551 -10.50 7.11 38.87
CA ASP A 551 -11.28 6.55 37.78
C ASP A 551 -11.84 7.62 36.81
N ASP A 552 -11.04 8.65 36.53
CA ASP A 552 -11.38 9.65 35.53
C ASP A 552 -11.49 9.04 34.12
N ASP A 553 -12.59 9.34 33.43
CA ASP A 553 -12.89 8.77 32.10
C ASP A 553 -11.90 9.22 31.05
N GLU A 554 -11.56 10.50 31.03
CA GLU A 554 -10.64 11.04 30.04
C GLU A 554 -9.23 10.47 30.23
N ALA A 555 -8.76 10.33 31.47
CA ALA A 555 -7.45 9.75 31.78
C ALA A 555 -7.35 8.27 31.38
N TRP A 556 -8.36 7.46 31.71
CA TRP A 556 -8.40 6.04 31.34
C TRP A 556 -8.57 5.83 29.84
N PHE A 557 -9.46 6.60 29.20
CA PHE A 557 -9.63 6.60 27.75
C PHE A 557 -8.31 6.95 27.05
N THR A 558 -7.59 7.96 27.57
CA THR A 558 -6.30 8.37 27.03
C THR A 558 -5.25 7.26 27.15
N LEU A 559 -5.14 6.63 28.33
CA LEU A 559 -4.19 5.53 28.54
C LEU A 559 -4.47 4.35 27.58
N LEU A 560 -5.73 3.95 27.44
CA LEU A 560 -6.14 2.86 26.55
C LEU A 560 -5.91 3.21 25.07
N SER A 561 -6.20 4.45 24.68
CA SER A 561 -5.96 4.94 23.32
C SER A 561 -4.46 4.99 22.99
N LEU A 562 -3.62 5.50 23.90
CA LEU A 562 -2.16 5.46 23.75
C LEU A 562 -1.63 4.02 23.66
N GLY A 563 -2.27 3.08 24.38
CA GLY A 563 -2.03 1.65 24.25
C GLY A 563 -2.36 1.13 22.86
N SER A 564 -3.52 1.51 22.30
CA SER A 564 -3.90 1.14 20.94
C SER A 564 -2.96 1.74 19.89
N PHE A 565 -2.51 2.98 20.09
CA PHE A 565 -1.55 3.61 19.17
C PHE A 565 -0.19 2.91 19.14
N GLN A 566 0.14 2.06 20.12
CA GLN A 566 1.34 1.21 20.05
C GLN A 566 1.28 0.18 18.91
N THR A 567 0.10 -0.08 18.35
CA THR A 567 -0.09 -0.96 17.18
C THR A 567 0.20 -0.23 15.85
N LEU A 568 0.24 1.10 15.87
CA LEU A 568 0.55 1.92 14.70
C LEU A 568 2.07 1.89 14.44
N GLY A 569 2.48 1.08 13.47
CA GLY A 569 3.87 1.01 13.05
C GLY A 569 4.42 2.37 12.60
N ARG A 570 5.70 2.62 12.88
CA ARG A 570 6.47 3.82 12.44
C ARG A 570 6.05 5.16 13.08
N ILE A 571 5.23 5.16 14.13
CA ILE A 571 4.89 6.37 14.90
C ILE A 571 5.79 6.49 16.14
N LYS A 572 6.32 7.68 16.40
CA LYS A 572 7.07 7.99 17.64
C LYS A 572 6.10 8.32 18.79
N PRO A 573 6.38 7.94 20.05
CA PRO A 573 5.53 8.27 21.20
C PRO A 573 5.14 9.76 21.28
N GLY A 574 6.09 10.66 20.99
CA GLY A 574 5.85 12.10 20.98
C GLY A 574 4.79 12.56 19.98
N GLN A 575 4.64 11.88 18.84
CA GLN A 575 3.62 12.19 17.85
C GLN A 575 2.23 11.81 18.35
N SER A 576 2.08 10.60 18.93
CA SER A 576 0.83 10.15 19.53
C SER A 576 0.40 11.04 20.70
N ARG A 577 1.37 11.46 21.53
CA ARG A 577 1.13 12.45 22.59
C ARG A 577 0.61 13.78 22.02
N SER A 578 1.29 14.34 21.01
CA SER A 578 0.89 15.63 20.44
C SER A 578 -0.45 15.58 19.71
N PHE A 579 -0.83 14.42 19.14
CA PHE A 579 -2.18 14.19 18.63
C PHE A 579 -3.26 14.32 19.72
N VAL A 580 -3.04 13.70 20.89
CA VAL A 580 -3.96 13.80 22.04
C VAL A 580 -3.95 15.22 22.64
N GLU A 581 -2.78 15.84 22.83
CA GLU A 581 -2.66 17.22 23.34
C GLU A 581 -3.45 18.21 22.47
N ARG A 582 -3.41 18.02 21.14
CA ARG A 582 -4.20 18.81 20.20
C ARG A 582 -5.69 18.58 20.41
N GLY A 583 -6.12 17.32 20.51
CA GLY A 583 -7.53 17.01 20.72
C GLY A 583 -8.10 17.53 22.04
N ARG A 584 -7.29 17.60 23.09
CA ARG A 584 -7.67 18.27 24.34
C ARG A 584 -7.80 19.78 24.16
N THR A 585 -6.85 20.39 23.47
CA THR A 585 -6.84 21.83 23.20
C THR A 585 -8.05 22.25 22.36
N GLU A 586 -8.39 21.44 21.37
CA GLU A 586 -9.56 21.59 20.49
C GLU A 586 -10.86 21.01 21.09
N LYS A 587 -10.80 20.50 22.33
CA LYS A 587 -11.90 19.98 23.15
C LYS A 587 -12.62 18.72 22.67
N TRP A 588 -12.39 18.25 21.43
CA TRP A 588 -13.02 17.02 20.93
C TRP A 588 -12.50 15.75 21.61
N TRP A 589 -11.31 15.74 22.23
CA TRP A 589 -10.80 14.53 22.90
C TRP A 589 -11.68 14.11 24.08
N LYS A 590 -12.13 15.08 24.88
CA LYS A 590 -13.03 14.84 26.01
C LYS A 590 -14.40 14.35 25.56
N GLU A 591 -14.88 14.85 24.42
CA GLU A 591 -16.12 14.40 23.80
C GLU A 591 -16.02 12.94 23.32
N LEU A 592 -14.88 12.52 22.78
CA LEU A 592 -14.67 11.11 22.40
C LEU A 592 -14.55 10.19 23.61
N ALA A 593 -13.97 10.66 24.71
CA ALA A 593 -13.80 9.88 25.94
C ALA A 593 -15.14 9.54 26.61
N HIS A 594 -16.19 10.34 26.39
CA HIS A 594 -17.48 10.18 27.02
C HIS A 594 -18.56 9.89 25.96
N VAL A 595 -18.95 8.62 25.84
CA VAL A 595 -20.08 8.21 25.00
C VAL A 595 -21.29 8.00 25.89
N ASP A 596 -22.31 8.84 25.71
CA ASP A 596 -23.60 8.67 26.37
C ASP A 596 -24.21 7.34 25.91
N PRO A 597 -24.57 6.42 26.84
CA PRO A 597 -25.25 5.17 26.50
C PRO A 597 -26.53 5.37 25.67
N ASP A 598 -27.19 6.53 25.82
CA ASP A 598 -28.41 6.91 25.11
C ASP A 598 -28.15 7.71 23.83
N ASP A 599 -26.89 7.84 23.38
CA ASP A 599 -26.53 8.43 22.08
C ASP A 599 -26.31 7.33 21.02
N PRO A 600 -27.37 6.85 20.34
CA PRO A 600 -27.24 5.84 19.29
C PRO A 600 -26.45 6.36 18.08
N ASP A 601 -26.40 7.68 17.90
CA ASP A 601 -25.81 8.32 16.73
C ASP A 601 -24.30 8.57 16.90
N LEU A 602 -23.74 8.35 18.10
CA LEU A 602 -22.32 8.55 18.40
C LEU A 602 -21.81 9.91 17.93
N LYS A 603 -22.52 10.98 18.28
CA LYS A 603 -22.39 12.31 17.63
C LYS A 603 -20.96 12.85 17.66
N GLY A 604 -20.24 12.67 18.77
CA GLY A 604 -18.84 13.09 18.87
C GLY A 604 -17.90 12.38 17.88
N TYR A 605 -18.13 11.10 17.64
CA TYR A 605 -17.35 10.30 16.69
C TYR A 605 -17.72 10.63 15.24
N VAL A 606 -19.02 10.82 14.95
CA VAL A 606 -19.50 11.24 13.62
C VAL A 606 -19.00 12.64 13.28
N ALA A 607 -19.07 13.59 14.22
CA ALA A 607 -18.55 14.94 14.03
C ALA A 607 -17.05 14.92 13.70
N ARG A 608 -16.27 14.05 14.36
CA ARG A 608 -14.84 13.92 14.08
C ARG A 608 -14.57 13.32 12.69
N LEU A 609 -15.38 12.36 12.25
CA LEU A 609 -15.30 11.80 10.89
C LEU A 609 -15.59 12.87 9.83
N ILE A 610 -16.66 13.65 10.01
CA ILE A 610 -17.03 14.75 9.10
C ILE A 610 -15.87 15.74 9.02
N ALA A 611 -15.37 16.22 10.16
CA ALA A 611 -14.26 17.16 10.22
C ALA A 611 -12.93 16.60 9.68
N TRP A 612 -12.79 15.28 9.52
CA TRP A 612 -11.64 14.62 8.90
C TRP A 612 -11.88 14.21 7.43
N SER A 613 -13.07 14.46 6.90
CA SER A 613 -13.44 14.24 5.50
C SER A 613 -13.56 15.52 4.69
N GLU A 614 -13.48 16.69 5.33
CA GLU A 614 -13.48 17.97 4.64
C GLU A 614 -12.26 18.09 3.69
N PRO A 615 -12.42 18.67 2.48
CA PRO A 615 -11.35 18.75 1.49
C PRO A 615 -10.09 19.50 1.95
N ASP A 616 -10.21 20.37 2.94
CA ASP A 616 -9.14 21.20 3.51
C ASP A 616 -8.60 20.66 4.84
N ALA A 617 -9.07 19.49 5.28
CA ALA A 617 -8.63 18.92 6.54
C ALA A 617 -7.13 18.52 6.49
N PRO A 618 -6.33 18.86 7.53
CA PRO A 618 -4.89 18.62 7.52
C PRO A 618 -4.55 17.13 7.61
N GLU A 619 -3.70 16.59 6.74
CA GLU A 619 -3.43 15.14 6.69
C GLU A 619 -2.66 14.54 7.90
N ASP A 620 -2.30 15.36 8.89
CA ASP A 620 -1.44 14.96 10.01
C ASP A 620 -2.15 14.08 11.06
N TYR A 621 -3.46 13.82 10.93
CA TYR A 621 -4.21 12.87 11.76
C TYR A 621 -4.45 11.50 11.09
N LEU A 622 -4.11 11.32 9.81
CA LEU A 622 -4.56 10.17 8.99
C LEU A 622 -4.20 8.81 9.60
N MET A 623 -3.07 8.72 10.30
CA MET A 623 -2.66 7.48 10.96
C MET A 623 -3.51 7.14 12.19
N TRP A 624 -3.89 8.14 13.00
CA TRP A 624 -4.74 7.94 14.18
C TRP A 624 -6.23 7.81 13.82
N ARG A 625 -6.65 8.33 12.66
CA ARG A 625 -8.01 8.11 12.12
C ARG A 625 -8.37 6.62 12.03
N ARG A 626 -7.39 5.76 11.73
CA ARG A 626 -7.58 4.29 11.65
C ARG A 626 -8.00 3.69 13.00
N CYS A 627 -7.60 4.30 14.11
CA CYS A 627 -7.96 3.88 15.46
C CYS A 627 -9.27 4.50 15.95
N LEU A 628 -10.01 5.28 15.15
CA LEU A 628 -11.24 5.93 15.61
C LEU A 628 -12.31 4.91 16.01
N GLY A 629 -12.41 3.79 15.28
CA GLY A 629 -13.28 2.67 15.67
C GLY A 629 -12.83 2.01 16.97
N ASP A 630 -11.53 1.83 17.17
CA ASP A 630 -10.97 1.29 18.42
C ASP A 630 -11.24 2.21 19.60
N MET A 631 -11.06 3.52 19.43
CA MET A 631 -11.39 4.55 20.42
C MET A 631 -12.88 4.49 20.78
N CYS A 632 -13.77 4.35 19.79
CA CYS A 632 -15.20 4.22 20.05
C CYS A 632 -15.53 2.97 20.90
N MET A 633 -14.96 1.82 20.55
CA MET A 633 -15.13 0.58 21.33
C MET A 633 -14.59 0.73 22.76
N ILE A 634 -13.45 1.42 22.93
CA ILE A 634 -12.86 1.72 24.23
C ILE A 634 -13.81 2.60 25.05
N ALA A 635 -14.28 3.72 24.50
CA ALA A 635 -15.14 4.66 25.21
C ALA A 635 -16.47 4.04 25.63
N ARG A 636 -17.13 3.28 24.74
CA ARG A 636 -18.43 2.63 25.01
C ARG A 636 -18.39 1.59 26.14
N HIS A 637 -17.22 0.99 26.38
CA HIS A 637 -17.06 -0.06 27.38
C HIS A 637 -15.90 0.26 28.35
N LEU A 638 -15.65 1.55 28.59
CA LEU A 638 -14.49 2.04 29.30
C LEU A 638 -14.38 1.44 30.71
N ASP A 639 -15.49 1.41 31.44
CA ASP A 639 -15.56 0.85 32.80
C ASP A 639 -15.19 -0.64 32.85
N THR A 640 -15.56 -1.40 31.81
CA THR A 640 -15.19 -2.81 31.70
C THR A 640 -13.68 -2.97 31.57
N TYR A 641 -13.03 -2.24 30.65
CA TYR A 641 -11.59 -2.36 30.46
C TYR A 641 -10.80 -1.80 31.65
N ARG A 642 -11.23 -0.66 32.21
CA ARG A 642 -10.71 -0.10 33.47
C ARG A 642 -10.75 -1.15 34.58
N SER A 643 -11.90 -1.79 34.77
CA SER A 643 -12.09 -2.84 35.78
C SER A 643 -11.19 -4.04 35.54
N ILE A 644 -11.03 -4.49 34.29
CA ILE A 644 -10.15 -5.60 33.93
C ILE A 644 -8.71 -5.31 34.33
N PHE A 645 -8.17 -4.15 33.94
CA PHE A 645 -6.80 -3.78 34.28
C PHE A 645 -6.62 -3.60 35.80
N LYS A 646 -7.49 -2.85 36.50
CA LYS A 646 -7.38 -2.66 37.96
C LYS A 646 -7.44 -3.98 38.74
N LYS A 647 -8.26 -4.94 38.30
CA LYS A 647 -8.44 -6.25 38.96
C LYS A 647 -7.47 -7.32 38.47
N LEU A 648 -6.61 -7.03 37.49
CA LEU A 648 -5.65 -7.99 36.93
C LEU A 648 -4.80 -8.69 38.01
N PRO A 649 -4.23 -8.00 39.03
CA PRO A 649 -3.46 -8.68 40.08
C PRO A 649 -4.27 -9.75 40.84
N ALA A 650 -5.54 -9.48 41.11
CA ALA A 650 -6.42 -10.42 41.80
C ALA A 650 -6.73 -11.64 40.92
N MET A 651 -7.01 -11.43 39.64
CA MET A 651 -7.26 -12.53 38.68
C MET A 651 -6.03 -13.43 38.51
N VAL A 652 -4.85 -12.83 38.35
CA VAL A 652 -3.59 -13.57 38.24
C VAL A 652 -3.33 -14.40 39.50
N ARG A 653 -3.59 -13.84 40.69
CA ARG A 653 -3.44 -14.56 41.96
C ARG A 653 -4.41 -15.73 42.09
N GLN A 654 -5.69 -15.53 41.75
CA GLN A 654 -6.74 -16.55 41.86
C GLN A 654 -6.50 -17.75 40.93
N GLU A 655 -6.08 -17.49 39.69
CA GLU A 655 -5.86 -18.52 38.66
C GLU A 655 -4.42 -19.07 38.67
N GLY A 656 -3.63 -18.81 39.72
CA GLY A 656 -2.27 -19.32 39.87
C GLY A 656 -1.33 -18.91 38.71
N GLY A 657 -1.50 -17.70 38.19
CA GLY A 657 -0.75 -17.19 37.05
C GLY A 657 -1.22 -17.68 35.68
N LYS A 658 -2.28 -18.51 35.57
CA LYS A 658 -2.79 -19.03 34.30
C LYS A 658 -3.79 -18.09 33.62
N VAL A 659 -3.41 -16.82 33.49
CA VAL A 659 -4.21 -15.77 32.84
C VAL A 659 -3.57 -15.36 31.52
N ALA A 660 -4.38 -15.06 30.50
CA ALA A 660 -3.95 -14.51 29.22
C ALA A 660 -4.63 -13.16 28.98
N LEU A 661 -3.85 -12.11 28.71
CA LEU A 661 -4.39 -10.78 28.39
C LEU A 661 -5.22 -10.83 27.10
N SER A 662 -4.84 -11.66 26.13
CA SER A 662 -5.61 -11.84 24.89
C SER A 662 -7.01 -12.38 25.10
N SER A 663 -7.21 -13.14 26.19
CA SER A 663 -8.51 -13.67 26.62
C SER A 663 -9.28 -12.62 27.42
N LEU A 664 -8.65 -12.01 28.43
CA LEU A 664 -9.29 -10.98 29.27
C LEU A 664 -9.82 -9.78 28.47
N LEU A 665 -9.12 -9.40 27.40
CA LEU A 665 -9.53 -8.30 26.50
C LEU A 665 -10.57 -8.73 25.46
N ARG A 666 -11.23 -9.89 25.69
CA ARG A 666 -12.45 -10.34 25.03
C ARG A 666 -13.52 -10.63 26.10
N PRO A 667 -14.07 -9.58 26.75
CA PRO A 667 -14.86 -9.70 27.98
C PRO A 667 -15.99 -10.72 27.89
N SER A 668 -16.75 -10.71 26.79
CA SER A 668 -17.92 -11.60 26.58
C SER A 668 -17.56 -13.08 26.43
N SER A 669 -16.29 -13.43 26.24
CA SER A 669 -15.84 -14.81 26.03
C SER A 669 -14.95 -15.36 27.15
N ASP A 670 -14.50 -14.51 28.08
CA ASP A 670 -13.58 -14.91 29.14
C ASP A 670 -14.31 -15.27 30.44
N ALA A 671 -14.01 -16.45 30.98
CA ALA A 671 -14.68 -16.96 32.17
C ALA A 671 -14.40 -16.14 33.44
N ASN A 672 -13.22 -15.52 33.56
CA ASN A 672 -12.90 -14.66 34.72
C ASN A 672 -13.62 -13.34 34.64
N VAL A 673 -13.72 -12.77 33.43
CA VAL A 673 -14.44 -11.51 33.20
C VAL A 673 -15.94 -11.69 33.36
N ALA A 674 -16.50 -12.79 32.85
CA ALA A 674 -17.90 -13.15 33.04
C ALA A 674 -18.28 -13.32 34.52
N ARG A 675 -17.41 -13.92 35.35
CA ARG A 675 -17.63 -14.03 36.82
C ARG A 675 -17.73 -12.68 37.53
N MET A 676 -17.15 -11.63 36.95
CA MET A 676 -17.23 -10.26 37.47
C MET A 676 -18.44 -9.48 36.93
N ASN A 677 -19.29 -10.11 36.11
CA ASN A 677 -20.43 -9.50 35.44
C ASN A 677 -20.05 -8.26 34.61
N LEU A 678 -18.90 -8.34 33.94
CA LEU A 678 -18.40 -7.30 33.04
C LEU A 678 -18.67 -7.69 31.59
N GLU A 679 -19.23 -6.77 30.81
CA GLU A 679 -19.50 -6.97 29.38
C GLU A 679 -18.82 -5.87 28.56
N GLY A 680 -18.34 -6.23 27.37
CA GLY A 680 -17.68 -5.28 26.48
C GLY A 680 -17.19 -5.91 25.19
N ALA A 681 -16.99 -5.06 24.18
CA ALA A 681 -16.45 -5.47 22.89
C ALA A 681 -15.03 -6.06 23.01
N PRO A 682 -14.60 -6.93 22.07
CA PRO A 682 -13.25 -7.46 22.09
C PRO A 682 -12.23 -6.41 21.59
N ILE A 683 -11.33 -5.96 22.47
CA ILE A 683 -10.25 -5.00 22.13
C ILE A 683 -8.85 -5.63 22.13
N ALA A 684 -8.77 -6.96 22.26
CA ALA A 684 -7.48 -7.68 22.25
C ALA A 684 -6.62 -7.37 21.00
N ARG A 685 -7.25 -7.22 19.82
CA ARG A 685 -6.55 -6.82 18.58
C ARG A 685 -6.24 -5.33 18.52
N SER A 686 -7.15 -4.49 19.01
CA SER A 686 -7.01 -3.04 19.07
C SER A 686 -5.80 -2.61 19.92
N LEU A 687 -5.53 -3.34 21.01
CA LEU A 687 -4.39 -3.09 21.88
C LEU A 687 -3.14 -3.89 21.47
N GLY A 688 -3.27 -5.16 21.08
CA GLY A 688 -2.12 -6.02 20.79
C GLY A 688 -1.07 -5.99 21.92
N MET A 689 0.21 -5.83 21.57
CA MET A 689 1.29 -5.67 22.57
C MET A 689 1.24 -4.34 23.34
N GLY A 690 0.36 -3.41 22.96
CA GLY A 690 0.04 -2.22 23.75
C GLY A 690 -0.62 -2.53 25.09
N ALA A 691 -1.21 -3.72 25.26
CA ALA A 691 -1.71 -4.14 26.58
C ALA A 691 -0.55 -4.37 27.58
N ASN A 692 0.57 -4.92 27.13
CA ASN A 692 1.76 -5.10 27.98
C ASN A 692 2.31 -3.73 28.42
N TRP A 693 2.32 -2.77 27.49
CA TRP A 693 2.64 -1.38 27.77
C TRP A 693 1.71 -0.79 28.84
N ILE A 694 0.39 -0.97 28.73
CA ILE A 694 -0.57 -0.50 29.75
C ILE A 694 -0.26 -1.11 31.12
N VAL A 695 -0.07 -2.43 31.22
CA VAL A 695 0.23 -3.09 32.49
C VAL A 695 1.52 -2.54 33.12
N ARG A 696 2.55 -2.33 32.30
CA ARG A 696 3.81 -1.73 32.72
C ARG A 696 3.61 -0.32 33.24
N GLU A 697 2.91 0.56 32.51
CA GLU A 697 2.69 1.93 32.96
C GLU A 697 1.81 1.99 34.22
N LEU A 698 0.83 1.10 34.39
CA LEU A 698 0.04 1.03 35.63
C LEU A 698 0.90 0.60 36.84
N ALA A 699 1.87 -0.29 36.65
CA ALA A 699 2.81 -0.69 37.70
C ALA A 699 3.79 0.44 38.04
N ARG A 700 4.40 1.07 37.03
CA ARG A 700 5.37 2.17 37.18
C ARG A 700 4.80 3.38 37.90
N ARG A 701 3.50 3.62 37.72
CA ARG A 701 2.79 4.78 38.24
C ARG A 701 2.03 4.48 39.54
N GLU A 702 2.35 3.34 40.15
CA GLU A 702 1.84 2.91 41.45
C GLU A 702 0.31 2.83 41.52
N ILE A 703 -0.34 2.56 40.37
CA ILE A 703 -1.77 2.24 40.35
C ILE A 703 -1.98 0.86 40.98
N TYR A 704 -1.02 -0.05 40.79
CA TYR A 704 -0.92 -1.26 41.58
C TYR A 704 -0.05 -0.99 42.83
N PRO A 705 -0.51 -1.38 44.03
CA PRO A 705 0.36 -1.49 45.21
C PRO A 705 1.57 -2.37 44.93
N ARG A 706 2.67 -2.19 45.67
CA ARG A 706 3.94 -2.89 45.41
C ARG A 706 3.80 -4.41 45.37
N GLU A 707 3.03 -5.02 46.28
CA GLU A 707 2.78 -6.47 46.24
C GLU A 707 1.98 -6.93 45.03
N HIS A 708 1.15 -6.05 44.45
CA HIS A 708 0.37 -6.32 43.25
C HIS A 708 1.18 -6.07 41.98
N ALA A 709 2.06 -5.06 41.99
CA ALA A 709 2.98 -4.78 40.89
C ALA A 709 3.88 -5.98 40.60
N LEU A 710 4.37 -6.69 41.64
CA LEU A 710 5.16 -7.92 41.51
C LEU A 710 4.38 -9.02 40.76
N ILE A 711 3.09 -9.19 41.08
CA ILE A 711 2.24 -10.24 40.49
C ILE A 711 2.03 -10.04 39.00
N VAL A 712 1.90 -8.78 38.57
CA VAL A 712 1.63 -8.45 37.16
C VAL A 712 2.89 -8.23 36.33
N GLN A 713 4.09 -8.29 36.91
CA GLN A 713 5.35 -8.12 36.18
C GLN A 713 5.47 -8.99 34.91
N PRO A 714 5.11 -10.29 34.91
CA PRO A 714 5.20 -11.10 33.69
C PRO A 714 4.37 -10.56 32.51
N PHE A 715 3.36 -9.75 32.80
CA PHE A 715 2.46 -9.14 31.82
C PHE A 715 2.93 -7.75 31.37
N ALA A 716 3.87 -7.13 32.09
CA ALA A 716 4.45 -5.82 31.78
C ALA A 716 5.59 -5.89 30.73
N TRP A 717 5.81 -7.05 30.13
CA TRP A 717 6.87 -7.30 29.16
C TRP A 717 6.29 -7.53 27.77
N SER A 718 6.85 -6.88 26.75
CA SER A 718 6.40 -6.96 25.37
C SER A 718 7.41 -7.71 24.49
N THR A 719 6.92 -8.37 23.45
CA THR A 719 7.75 -9.08 22.46
C THR A 719 7.86 -8.30 21.16
N ARG A 720 8.10 -6.99 21.28
CA ARG A 720 8.37 -6.11 20.13
C ARG A 720 9.59 -6.61 19.35
N LEU A 721 9.59 -6.39 18.04
CA LEU A 721 10.64 -6.88 17.15
C LEU A 721 12.05 -6.52 17.67
N ARG A 722 12.25 -5.29 18.12
CA ARG A 722 13.56 -4.82 18.62
C ARG A 722 14.05 -5.57 19.86
N ILE A 723 13.14 -5.90 20.78
CA ILE A 723 13.44 -6.67 21.99
C ILE A 723 13.73 -8.12 21.61
N ARG A 724 12.89 -8.73 20.75
CA ARG A 724 13.12 -10.10 20.26
C ARG A 724 14.46 -10.24 19.53
N SER A 725 14.77 -9.34 18.61
CA SER A 725 16.05 -9.33 17.90
C SER A 725 17.24 -9.13 18.84
N PHE A 726 17.08 -8.37 19.93
CA PHE A 726 18.13 -8.23 20.94
C PHE A 726 18.36 -9.52 21.71
N ILE A 727 17.30 -10.11 22.25
CA ILE A 727 17.34 -11.34 23.06
C ILE A 727 17.86 -12.53 22.25
N GLU A 728 17.46 -12.63 20.98
CA GLU A 728 18.00 -13.63 20.04
C GLU A 728 19.50 -13.40 19.78
N LYS A 729 19.91 -12.14 19.56
CA LYS A 729 21.32 -11.77 19.33
C LYS A 729 22.23 -12.10 20.51
N ILE A 730 21.73 -11.99 21.74
CA ILE A 730 22.50 -12.32 22.95
C ILE A 730 22.41 -13.81 23.34
N GLY A 731 21.71 -14.64 22.56
CA GLY A 731 21.73 -16.09 22.74
C GLY A 731 20.64 -16.68 23.66
N LEU A 732 19.60 -15.91 24.02
CA LEU A 732 18.45 -16.41 24.82
C LEU A 732 17.37 -17.12 23.97
N GLY A 733 17.67 -17.38 22.68
CA GLY A 733 16.79 -18.05 21.73
C GLY A 733 15.67 -17.17 21.18
N SER A 734 14.91 -17.71 20.23
CA SER A 734 13.78 -17.02 19.62
C SER A 734 12.55 -17.05 20.52
N ILE A 735 11.71 -16.02 20.39
CA ILE A 735 10.42 -15.87 21.08
C ILE A 735 9.41 -15.38 20.05
N ASP A 736 8.20 -15.95 20.06
CA ASP A 736 7.13 -15.54 19.16
C ASP A 736 6.58 -14.14 19.49
N SER A 737 6.10 -13.44 18.48
CA SER A 737 5.43 -12.16 18.67
C SER A 737 4.03 -12.37 19.24
N GLY A 738 3.67 -11.62 20.29
CA GLY A 738 2.34 -11.72 20.90
C GLY A 738 2.26 -11.06 22.27
N MET A 739 1.05 -10.71 22.70
CA MET A 739 0.88 -10.05 24.00
C MET A 739 1.09 -10.99 25.19
N ASP A 740 0.77 -12.27 25.04
CA ASP A 740 0.95 -13.25 26.11
C ASP A 740 2.34 -13.88 26.11
N THR A 741 3.09 -13.77 25.01
CA THR A 741 4.45 -14.32 24.88
C THR A 741 5.48 -13.49 25.65
N GLY A 742 5.14 -12.27 26.07
CA GLY A 742 5.97 -11.45 26.97
C GLY A 742 6.31 -12.13 28.29
N ARG A 743 5.42 -13.00 28.77
CA ARG A 743 5.63 -13.79 29.99
C ARG A 743 6.80 -14.76 29.86
N GLU A 744 6.98 -15.34 28.67
CA GLU A 744 8.09 -16.23 28.38
C GLU A 744 9.41 -15.46 28.37
N LEU A 745 9.41 -14.24 27.82
CA LEU A 745 10.57 -13.36 27.88
C LEU A 745 10.93 -13.00 29.32
N HIS A 746 9.95 -12.54 30.11
CA HIS A 746 10.15 -12.23 31.54
C HIS A 746 10.75 -13.44 32.27
N ARG A 747 10.14 -14.63 32.12
CA ARG A 747 10.62 -15.87 32.75
C ARG A 747 12.06 -16.21 32.38
N ARG A 748 12.45 -16.06 31.11
CA ARG A 748 13.83 -16.34 30.66
C ARG A 748 14.84 -15.38 31.28
N VAL A 749 14.52 -14.09 31.34
CA VAL A 749 15.41 -13.07 31.90
C VAL A 749 15.52 -13.22 33.41
N THR A 750 14.41 -13.40 34.14
CA THR A 750 14.44 -13.58 35.59
C THR A 750 15.13 -14.87 36.02
N ALA A 751 14.96 -15.96 35.25
CA ALA A 751 15.65 -17.21 35.55
C ALA A 751 17.16 -17.14 35.33
N LEU A 752 17.61 -16.29 34.40
CA LEU A 752 19.01 -16.11 34.10
C LEU A 752 19.72 -15.16 35.08
N LEU A 753 19.00 -14.14 35.58
CA LEU A 753 19.53 -13.17 36.54
C LEU A 753 19.28 -13.56 38.02
N ASP A 754 18.52 -14.62 38.27
CA ASP A 754 18.05 -15.05 39.60
C ASP A 754 17.37 -13.92 40.42
N ASP A 755 16.69 -13.01 39.71
CA ASP A 755 15.92 -11.91 40.28
C ASP A 755 14.52 -11.89 39.65
N PRO A 756 13.43 -11.92 40.45
CA PRO A 756 12.06 -11.82 39.91
C PRO A 756 11.71 -10.43 39.34
N MET A 757 12.45 -9.38 39.68
CA MET A 757 12.25 -8.00 39.23
C MET A 757 13.59 -7.30 38.89
N PRO A 758 14.36 -7.79 37.90
CA PRO A 758 15.69 -7.27 37.58
C PRO A 758 15.67 -5.82 37.10
N PHE A 759 14.52 -5.35 36.61
CA PHE A 759 14.29 -3.97 36.16
C PHE A 759 13.32 -3.21 37.08
N GLY A 760 13.08 -3.73 38.28
CA GLY A 760 12.12 -3.16 39.22
C GLY A 760 10.70 -3.07 38.63
N ILE A 761 9.96 -2.04 39.03
CA ILE A 761 8.58 -1.81 38.57
C ILE A 761 8.50 -1.36 37.10
N ASP A 762 9.65 -1.10 36.46
CA ASP A 762 9.73 -0.56 35.09
C ASP A 762 9.54 -1.62 34.00
N GLY A 763 9.42 -2.90 34.35
CA GLY A 763 9.12 -3.98 33.41
C GLY A 763 10.17 -4.09 32.30
N ASP A 764 9.74 -4.19 31.04
CA ASP A 764 10.64 -4.26 29.88
C ASP A 764 11.14 -2.89 29.38
N LEU A 765 10.84 -1.78 30.08
CA LEU A 765 11.25 -0.44 29.64
C LEU A 765 12.76 -0.30 29.41
N PRO A 766 13.66 -0.88 30.24
CA PRO A 766 15.09 -0.79 30.00
C PRO A 766 15.47 -1.44 28.67
N LEU A 767 14.92 -2.62 28.37
CA LEU A 767 15.14 -3.31 27.10
C LEU A 767 14.57 -2.51 25.91
N GLU A 768 13.44 -1.85 26.08
CA GLU A 768 12.85 -1.00 25.05
C GLU A 768 13.74 0.23 24.76
N LEU A 769 14.19 0.95 25.79
CA LEU A 769 15.01 2.16 25.65
C LEU A 769 16.43 1.84 25.17
N PHE A 770 17.04 0.79 25.72
CA PHE A 770 18.36 0.32 25.33
C PHE A 770 18.43 -0.04 23.84
N ASN A 771 17.33 -0.54 23.28
CA ASN A 771 17.22 -0.89 21.87
C ASN A 771 16.65 0.24 20.98
N THR A 772 16.59 1.47 21.49
CA THR A 772 16.07 2.66 20.78
C THR A 772 17.11 3.78 20.71
N TRP A 773 17.17 4.51 19.59
CA TRP A 773 18.05 5.68 19.43
C TRP A 773 17.74 6.76 20.50
N PRO A 774 18.73 7.44 21.14
CA PRO A 774 20.15 7.60 20.76
C PRO A 774 21.15 6.78 21.58
N TYR A 775 20.77 5.63 22.16
CA TYR A 775 21.68 4.81 22.97
C TYR A 775 22.50 3.70 22.25
N PRO A 776 22.86 3.76 20.94
CA PRO A 776 23.72 2.74 20.34
C PRO A 776 25.09 2.63 21.01
N GLN A 777 25.60 3.69 21.63
CA GLN A 777 26.94 3.70 22.22
C GLN A 777 27.00 2.91 23.54
N ALA A 778 26.01 3.05 24.43
CA ALA A 778 25.87 2.20 25.62
C ALA A 778 25.71 0.72 25.23
N ARG A 779 24.91 0.47 24.18
CA ARG A 779 24.75 -0.88 23.60
C ARG A 779 26.03 -1.41 22.98
N SER A 780 26.80 -0.60 22.27
CA SER A 780 28.07 -1.01 21.68
C SER A 780 29.11 -1.32 22.75
N ASN A 781 29.17 -0.51 23.81
CA ASN A 781 30.11 -0.69 24.92
C ASN A 781 29.83 -1.99 25.68
N LEU A 782 28.57 -2.31 25.95
CA LEU A 782 28.17 -3.54 26.64
C LEU A 782 28.23 -4.80 25.76
N MET A 783 28.18 -4.66 24.43
CA MET A 783 28.29 -5.78 23.49
C MET A 783 29.72 -6.04 23.01
N THR A 784 30.72 -5.29 23.51
CA THR A 784 32.14 -5.46 23.17
C THR A 784 32.88 -6.06 24.37
N PRO A 785 33.66 -7.14 24.23
CA PRO A 785 34.43 -7.71 25.33
C PRO A 785 35.40 -6.66 25.90
N ILE A 786 35.36 -6.43 27.22
CA ILE A 786 36.37 -5.61 27.89
C ILE A 786 37.65 -6.44 27.95
N LEU A 787 38.67 -6.04 27.18
CA LEU A 787 40.03 -6.52 27.43
C LEU A 787 40.44 -6.04 28.83
N PRO A 788 40.91 -6.93 29.72
CA PRO A 788 41.31 -6.53 31.06
C PRO A 788 42.38 -5.45 30.96
N TYR A 789 42.16 -4.34 31.65
CA TYR A 789 43.16 -3.30 31.90
C TYR A 789 44.34 -3.94 32.66
N GLY A 790 45.33 -4.40 31.91
CA GLY A 790 46.67 -4.66 32.42
C GLY A 790 47.34 -3.32 32.71
N ASP A 791 47.26 -2.91 33.97
CA ASP A 791 48.29 -2.14 34.67
C ASP A 791 48.90 -0.94 33.89
N LEU A 792 48.19 0.19 33.86
CA LEU A 792 48.78 1.51 33.55
C LEU A 792 49.59 2.05 34.76
N GLY A 793 50.41 1.20 35.35
CA GLY A 793 51.40 1.53 36.36
C GLY A 793 52.79 1.66 35.76
N GLY A 794 52.99 2.53 34.77
CA GLY A 794 54.37 2.73 34.27
C GLY A 794 54.60 3.44 32.96
N PHE A 795 53.89 4.51 32.60
CA PHE A 795 54.40 5.47 31.60
C PHE A 795 53.93 6.89 31.91
N ALA A 796 54.39 7.41 33.06
CA ALA A 796 54.47 8.84 33.32
C ALA A 796 55.95 9.25 33.31
N ALA A 797 56.57 9.21 32.13
CA ALA A 797 57.81 9.91 31.81
C ALA A 797 58.11 9.70 30.32
N TYR A 798 57.66 10.61 29.47
CA TYR A 798 58.42 11.26 28.39
C TYR A 798 57.42 12.15 27.62
N ALA A 799 57.84 13.39 27.43
CA ALA A 799 57.07 14.55 26.99
C ALA A 799 56.37 14.42 25.63
#